data_AF-A0A329QGD6-F1
#
_entry.id   AF-A0A329QGD6-F1
#
_cell.length_a   1.000
_cell.length_b   1.000
_cell.length_c   1.000
_cell.angle_alpha   90.00
_cell.angle_beta   90.00
_cell.angle_gamma   90.00
#
_symmetry.space_group_name_H-M   'P 1'
#
loop_
_entity.id
_entity.type
_entity.pdbx_description
1 polymer ?
#
loop_
_entity_poly.entity_id
_entity_poly.type
_entity_poly.pdbx_seq_one_letter_code
_entity_poly.pdbx_strand_id
1 'polypeptide(L)'
;MKRLFLIMFMLTLLLAGCQSNDKESSPSENNPTEIVEGSSVLSLKQKYGSESIKAIMPMYNVAQDEEFTFRFKADLRKNSLSASDIISVHTDIKALESSKVYAIPEINDNNVSIEPLGSGVLSSDSLNNTHQSSWGGAPIYYIRLNYDPDAEKLTLLNQPIIIPFTVKSELPVPNLRYEIDKDRRLKLVWDKVEGATEYKIYERSDLTYFDTNKPVTGAEDAFNNSLPLDLAVTTETSFNDFLRDGKGGLGTYNELITTHQNHGIRGEYYVTALGGGKESNFSRGVPTAPLASQLPTALKEQLYREKLKNIDVLPQKTTVEYNDGSLARETIVYDTAGVEISEFNETNIPFHVKGTALKSYVRVENVTQDDLNRLAQQTVADSSNGLVEPKNNTPYVPAPDVPTIINNHDSPASETATETETGPTVEEAPSTESTTDTGTSEADTDSASTEIGDETPDKASDEITSESPDPASEIEEDNLVDEQKSNTQQNVEQGNQETVPEPATGDAMINADSALEEVLAKNMVAAQDKISLKAFPEAQNFTTLSDVVLKVMYQNPLILGVEGFEYNYGTLTLSIHYNESADVIQKKQSEIIAKANEVVASIIKDGMKDDEKRKAIYDYLNDNAKYDDAALENAEQNNFKNVDAQFNDSFTTYGILVKGVGVCASYASVYKLLSDLSGLESIVVTGASSGVPHAWNKVKIGNEWFHVDATNNLTNSGIPYFLYNANDETAESQKTIADKDYWLDAELALFNGESDANDYYVQNDLEVASISEYKTKAESELKNGENRVILRFASPVDSDELMTAAGEALAAVDEALLNTAQLATLGSYAILEPNPDQK
;
A
#
# COMPACT_ATOMS: atom_id res chain seq x y z
N MET A 1 27.62 28.75 64.46
CA MET A 1 28.83 29.60 64.69
C MET A 1 29.07 30.45 63.44
N LYS A 2 29.64 31.65 63.62
CA LYS A 2 30.54 32.43 62.73
C LYS A 2 30.76 31.96 61.26
N ARG A 3 30.83 32.84 60.24
CA ARG A 3 30.61 34.32 60.14
C ARG A 3 30.62 34.77 58.65
N LEU A 4 29.88 35.85 58.33
CA LEU A 4 30.18 37.06 57.49
C LEU A 4 31.15 36.98 56.28
N PHE A 5 31.02 37.77 55.20
CA PHE A 5 30.52 39.16 55.02
C PHE A 5 29.47 39.25 53.86
N LEU A 6 28.51 40.19 53.77
CA LEU A 6 28.55 41.69 53.67
C LEU A 6 29.21 42.19 52.36
N ILE A 7 28.72 43.17 51.58
CA ILE A 7 27.65 44.21 51.70
C ILE A 7 26.94 44.40 50.30
N MET A 8 26.09 45.39 49.90
CA MET A 8 25.77 46.74 50.42
C MET A 8 24.31 47.28 50.20
N PHE A 9 24.09 48.20 49.25
CA PHE A 9 22.98 49.18 49.03
C PHE A 9 22.58 49.18 47.52
N MET A 10 21.45 49.74 47.01
CA MET A 10 20.40 50.64 47.54
C MET A 10 19.08 50.57 46.70
N LEU A 11 18.04 51.21 47.22
CA LEU A 11 16.77 51.71 46.64
C LEU A 11 16.87 52.24 45.17
N THR A 12 15.82 52.36 44.31
CA THR A 12 14.33 52.25 44.35
C THR A 12 13.77 52.28 42.88
N LEU A 13 12.48 52.25 42.50
CA LEU A 13 11.20 52.71 43.11
C LEU A 13 9.96 52.09 42.38
N LEU A 14 8.97 51.51 43.11
CA LEU A 14 7.49 51.53 42.92
C LEU A 14 6.83 51.18 41.53
N LEU A 15 5.62 50.64 41.37
CA LEU A 15 4.48 50.17 42.22
C LEU A 15 3.74 49.06 41.40
N ALA A 16 3.43 47.89 41.96
CA ALA A 16 2.15 47.46 42.57
C ALA A 16 0.96 47.22 41.60
N GLY A 17 0.00 46.34 41.92
CA GLY A 17 -0.25 45.71 43.23
C GLY A 17 -0.83 44.29 43.20
N CYS A 18 -0.89 43.68 44.38
CA CYS A 18 -1.35 42.32 44.60
C CYS A 18 -2.86 42.24 44.87
N GLN A 19 -3.49 41.11 44.58
CA GLN A 19 -4.12 40.29 45.63
C GLN A 19 -4.49 38.88 45.12
N SER A 20 -4.40 37.90 46.02
CA SER A 20 -4.95 36.56 45.89
C SER A 20 -6.26 36.45 46.69
N ASN A 21 -7.17 35.57 46.28
CA ASN A 21 -7.59 34.40 47.10
C ASN A 21 -8.76 33.63 46.43
N ASP A 22 -8.63 32.31 46.46
CA ASP A 22 -9.66 31.26 46.61
C ASP A 22 -11.11 31.53 46.13
N LYS A 23 -11.57 30.75 45.13
CA LYS A 23 -12.36 29.52 45.40
C LYS A 23 -12.72 28.71 44.15
N GLU A 24 -13.23 27.50 44.41
CA GLU A 24 -13.63 26.47 43.44
C GLU A 24 -14.83 26.87 42.56
N SER A 25 -14.81 26.43 41.30
CA SER A 25 -15.99 26.15 40.49
C SER A 25 -15.76 24.88 39.66
N SER A 26 -16.81 24.06 39.54
CA SER A 26 -16.83 22.79 38.78
C SER A 26 -16.60 23.02 37.26
N PRO A 27 -16.22 22.00 36.48
CA PRO A 27 -15.85 22.20 35.08
C PRO A 27 -17.03 22.69 34.25
N SER A 28 -16.79 23.74 33.46
CA SER A 28 -17.61 24.05 32.29
C SER A 28 -17.31 23.07 31.18
N GLU A 29 -18.34 22.72 30.40
CA GLU A 29 -18.18 21.97 29.15
C GLU A 29 -17.29 22.79 28.20
N ASN A 30 -16.23 22.17 27.67
CA ASN A 30 -15.42 22.81 26.64
C ASN A 30 -16.09 22.59 25.28
N ASN A 31 -16.24 23.68 24.53
CA ASN A 31 -16.55 23.63 23.09
C ASN A 31 -15.39 22.97 22.31
N PRO A 32 -15.61 22.55 21.06
CA PRO A 32 -14.53 22.10 20.18
C PRO A 32 -13.40 23.13 20.11
N THR A 33 -12.16 22.65 20.13
CA THR A 33 -10.96 23.49 20.02
C THR A 33 -10.98 24.26 18.70
N GLU A 34 -10.90 25.60 18.74
CA GLU A 34 -10.82 26.42 17.52
C GLU A 34 -9.56 26.05 16.72
N ILE A 35 -9.76 25.58 15.48
CA ILE A 35 -8.67 25.33 14.54
C ILE A 35 -8.01 26.68 14.22
N VAL A 36 -6.70 26.77 14.42
CA VAL A 36 -5.94 27.96 14.04
C VAL A 36 -5.78 27.98 12.52
N GLU A 37 -6.31 29.02 11.87
CA GLU A 37 -6.11 29.27 10.43
C GLU A 37 -4.60 29.36 10.12
N GLY A 38 -4.09 28.40 9.36
CA GLY A 38 -2.70 28.35 8.92
C GLY A 38 -2.48 28.92 7.52
N SER A 39 -1.45 28.41 6.85
CA SER A 39 -1.11 28.77 5.46
C SER A 39 -2.26 28.49 4.48
N SER A 40 -2.46 29.37 3.48
CA SER A 40 -3.33 29.04 2.35
C SER A 40 -2.65 28.06 1.40
N VAL A 41 -3.43 27.26 0.68
CA VAL A 41 -2.90 26.28 -0.31
C VAL A 41 -2.04 26.98 -1.36
N LEU A 42 -2.39 28.18 -1.82
CA LEU A 42 -1.54 28.98 -2.72
C LEU A 42 -0.16 29.31 -2.13
N SER A 43 -0.08 29.60 -0.83
CA SER A 43 1.19 29.92 -0.18
C SER A 43 2.10 28.69 -0.03
N LEU A 44 1.52 27.50 0.19
CA LEU A 44 2.27 26.24 0.15
C LEU A 44 2.70 25.90 -1.28
N LYS A 45 1.86 26.13 -2.29
CA LYS A 45 2.29 25.97 -3.69
C LYS A 45 3.49 26.86 -4.03
N GLN A 46 3.47 28.11 -3.58
CA GLN A 46 4.60 29.05 -3.74
C GLN A 46 5.85 28.64 -2.97
N LYS A 47 5.73 27.97 -1.81
CA LYS A 47 6.87 27.39 -1.07
C LYS A 47 7.61 26.34 -1.91
N TYR A 48 6.89 25.52 -2.68
CA TYR A 48 7.45 24.47 -3.55
C TYR A 48 7.60 24.88 -5.03
N GLY A 49 7.26 26.13 -5.40
CA GLY A 49 7.31 26.60 -6.80
C GLY A 49 6.32 25.91 -7.75
N SER A 50 5.21 25.41 -7.22
CA SER A 50 4.19 24.61 -7.93
C SER A 50 2.96 25.42 -8.36
N GLU A 51 2.88 26.71 -8.03
CA GLU A 51 1.74 27.58 -8.33
C GLU A 51 1.55 27.89 -9.82
N SER A 52 2.54 27.54 -10.65
CA SER A 52 2.55 27.75 -12.11
C SER A 52 2.59 26.45 -12.93
N ILE A 53 2.41 25.28 -12.29
CA ILE A 53 2.32 23.99 -12.98
C ILE A 53 1.07 23.96 -13.86
N LYS A 54 1.23 23.59 -15.13
CA LYS A 54 0.14 23.40 -16.09
C LYS A 54 -0.41 21.99 -15.97
N ALA A 55 -1.61 21.87 -15.41
CA ALA A 55 -2.38 20.63 -15.38
C ALA A 55 -3.79 20.87 -15.94
N ILE A 56 -4.44 19.79 -16.38
CA ILE A 56 -5.85 19.75 -16.76
C ILE A 56 -6.47 18.60 -15.96
N MET A 57 -7.61 18.82 -15.32
CA MET A 57 -8.29 17.80 -14.50
C MET A 57 -8.72 16.61 -15.37
N PRO A 58 -8.75 15.37 -14.82
CA PRO A 58 -9.16 14.20 -15.57
C PRO A 58 -10.59 14.29 -16.12
N MET A 59 -10.83 13.69 -17.29
CA MET A 59 -12.16 13.61 -17.90
C MET A 59 -12.75 12.21 -17.68
N TYR A 60 -13.74 12.08 -16.81
CA TYR A 60 -14.28 10.76 -16.42
C TYR A 60 -15.45 10.32 -17.29
N ASN A 61 -15.68 9.01 -17.41
CA ASN A 61 -16.87 8.46 -18.07
C ASN A 61 -17.18 9.09 -19.45
N VAL A 62 -16.17 9.30 -20.29
CA VAL A 62 -16.32 9.82 -21.66
C VAL A 62 -17.02 8.82 -22.58
N ALA A 63 -17.45 9.26 -23.77
CA ALA A 63 -17.99 8.34 -24.77
C ALA A 63 -16.96 7.27 -25.19
N GLN A 64 -17.45 6.11 -25.65
CA GLN A 64 -16.60 5.03 -26.16
C GLN A 64 -15.78 5.48 -27.39
N ASP A 65 -16.35 6.39 -28.17
CA ASP A 65 -15.87 6.98 -29.42
C ASP A 65 -15.45 8.46 -29.27
N GLU A 66 -15.16 8.94 -28.05
CA GLU A 66 -14.81 10.36 -27.77
C GLU A 66 -13.56 10.85 -28.55
N GLU A 67 -13.70 11.95 -29.28
CA GLU A 67 -12.59 12.68 -29.95
C GLU A 67 -12.11 13.86 -29.09
N PHE A 68 -10.86 13.82 -28.62
CA PHE A 68 -10.30 14.90 -27.81
C PHE A 68 -9.64 15.97 -28.70
N THR A 69 -10.27 17.14 -28.83
CA THR A 69 -9.79 18.26 -29.66
C THR A 69 -9.14 19.37 -28.83
N PHE A 70 -7.89 19.74 -29.14
CA PHE A 70 -7.13 20.80 -28.47
C PHE A 70 -6.93 22.01 -29.40
N ARG A 71 -7.47 23.17 -29.03
CA ARG A 71 -7.21 24.47 -29.70
C ARG A 71 -5.80 24.98 -29.36
N PHE A 72 -4.93 25.16 -30.36
CA PHE A 72 -3.62 25.81 -30.18
C PHE A 72 -3.67 27.29 -30.60
N LYS A 73 -3.11 28.18 -29.77
CA LYS A 73 -2.93 29.60 -30.12
C LYS A 73 -1.85 29.80 -31.18
N ALA A 74 -0.84 28.93 -31.18
CA ALA A 74 0.21 28.93 -32.20
C ALA A 74 -0.31 28.41 -33.55
N ASP A 75 0.00 29.13 -34.63
CA ASP A 75 -0.35 28.72 -36.00
C ASP A 75 0.44 27.47 -36.45
N LEU A 76 -0.17 26.30 -36.30
CA LEU A 76 0.46 24.99 -36.49
C LEU A 76 0.95 24.80 -37.93
N ARG A 77 0.19 25.31 -38.92
CA ARG A 77 0.48 25.27 -40.37
C ARG A 77 1.84 25.83 -40.79
N LYS A 78 2.50 26.61 -39.92
CA LYS A 78 3.86 27.13 -40.15
C LYS A 78 4.97 26.11 -39.85
N ASN A 79 4.64 24.94 -39.29
CA ASN A 79 5.57 23.92 -38.84
C ASN A 79 5.35 22.60 -39.60
N SER A 80 6.37 21.75 -39.65
CA SER A 80 6.30 20.43 -40.32
C SER A 80 6.39 19.31 -39.29
N LEU A 81 5.42 19.27 -38.38
CA LEU A 81 5.25 18.24 -37.36
C LEU A 81 4.13 17.26 -37.76
N SER A 82 4.23 16.02 -37.30
CA SER A 82 3.10 15.08 -37.29
C SER A 82 2.16 15.41 -36.13
N ALA A 83 0.88 15.08 -36.27
CA ALA A 83 -0.05 15.08 -35.14
C ALA A 83 0.46 14.19 -34.00
N SER A 84 1.04 13.03 -34.34
CA SER A 84 1.65 12.07 -33.42
C SER A 84 2.91 12.58 -32.69
N ASP A 85 3.51 13.70 -33.14
CA ASP A 85 4.59 14.37 -32.41
C ASP A 85 4.03 15.27 -31.30
N ILE A 86 2.77 15.71 -31.44
CA ILE A 86 2.10 16.65 -30.55
C ILE A 86 1.27 15.91 -29.49
N ILE A 87 0.44 14.96 -29.92
CA ILE A 87 -0.53 14.24 -29.10
C ILE A 87 -0.44 12.71 -29.25
N SER A 88 -0.65 12.00 -28.15
CA SER A 88 -0.85 10.54 -28.13
C SER A 88 -1.70 10.12 -26.92
N VAL A 89 -2.31 8.94 -26.96
CA VAL A 89 -3.00 8.33 -25.81
C VAL A 89 -2.24 7.09 -25.35
N HIS A 90 -2.20 6.89 -24.03
CA HIS A 90 -1.47 5.83 -23.37
C HIS A 90 -2.33 5.14 -22.29
N THR A 91 -2.00 3.90 -21.92
CA THR A 91 -2.62 3.17 -20.80
C THR A 91 -1.87 3.33 -19.47
N ASP A 92 -0.63 3.82 -19.49
CA ASP A 92 0.20 4.05 -18.31
C ASP A 92 0.57 5.53 -18.14
N ILE A 93 0.62 5.98 -16.89
CA ILE A 93 0.81 7.37 -16.47
C ILE A 93 2.19 7.95 -16.86
N LYS A 94 3.22 7.12 -17.03
CA LYS A 94 4.55 7.53 -17.53
C LYS A 94 4.51 7.90 -19.01
N ALA A 95 3.42 7.54 -19.70
CA ALA A 95 3.12 7.86 -21.10
C ALA A 95 4.29 7.61 -22.07
N LEU A 96 4.97 6.48 -21.89
CA LEU A 96 6.08 6.05 -22.72
C LEU A 96 5.58 5.47 -24.05
N GLU A 97 6.43 5.44 -25.08
CA GLU A 97 6.05 4.92 -26.42
C GLU A 97 5.60 3.44 -26.38
N SER A 98 5.98 2.68 -25.34
CA SER A 98 5.50 1.31 -25.09
C SER A 98 4.03 1.25 -24.69
N SER A 99 3.54 2.19 -23.86
CA SER A 99 2.16 2.19 -23.35
C SER A 99 1.15 2.88 -24.28
N LYS A 100 1.58 3.21 -25.50
CA LYS A 100 0.83 4.00 -26.48
C LYS A 100 -0.22 3.15 -27.20
N VAL A 101 -1.48 3.59 -27.20
CA VAL A 101 -2.58 2.88 -27.87
C VAL A 101 -2.66 3.24 -29.36
N TYR A 102 -3.34 2.40 -30.14
CA TYR A 102 -3.69 2.72 -31.52
C TYR A 102 -4.86 3.73 -31.55
N ALA A 103 -4.59 4.91 -32.08
CA ALA A 103 -5.51 6.03 -32.22
C ALA A 103 -5.15 6.83 -33.49
N ILE A 104 -6.06 7.68 -33.98
CA ILE A 104 -5.82 8.56 -35.12
C ILE A 104 -5.66 10.01 -34.63
N PRO A 105 -4.43 10.56 -34.57
CA PRO A 105 -4.22 11.97 -34.30
C PRO A 105 -4.24 12.79 -35.60
N GLU A 106 -4.94 13.92 -35.62
CA GLU A 106 -5.02 14.85 -36.77
C GLU A 106 -4.57 16.27 -36.41
N ILE A 107 -4.23 17.08 -37.42
CA ILE A 107 -4.02 18.53 -37.31
C ILE A 107 -4.94 19.23 -38.31
N ASN A 108 -5.92 19.97 -37.81
CA ASN A 108 -6.93 20.67 -38.61
C ASN A 108 -6.87 22.18 -38.31
N ASP A 109 -6.22 22.93 -39.22
CA ASP A 109 -5.80 24.34 -39.08
C ASP A 109 -4.96 24.64 -37.83
N ASN A 110 -5.61 24.97 -36.72
CA ASN A 110 -5.01 25.28 -35.40
C ASN A 110 -5.43 24.27 -34.32
N ASN A 111 -6.28 23.30 -34.66
CA ASN A 111 -6.70 22.23 -33.78
C ASN A 111 -5.78 21.02 -33.95
N VAL A 112 -5.54 20.31 -32.84
CA VAL A 112 -4.98 18.95 -32.86
C VAL A 112 -6.00 18.06 -32.16
N SER A 113 -6.51 17.04 -32.86
CA SER A 113 -7.47 16.10 -32.28
C SER A 113 -6.94 14.67 -32.26
N ILE A 114 -7.57 13.81 -31.47
CA ILE A 114 -7.25 12.38 -31.42
C ILE A 114 -8.50 11.53 -31.16
N GLU A 115 -8.79 10.57 -32.04
CA GLU A 115 -9.92 9.63 -31.97
C GLU A 115 -9.46 8.16 -31.81
N PRO A 116 -10.29 7.26 -31.25
CA PRO A 116 -9.95 5.84 -31.11
C PRO A 116 -9.96 5.08 -32.44
N LEU A 117 -9.13 4.04 -32.56
CA LEU A 117 -9.06 3.19 -33.75
C LEU A 117 -9.37 1.72 -33.44
N GLY A 118 -10.48 1.22 -34.00
CA GLY A 118 -10.85 -0.20 -33.91
C GLY A 118 -11.45 -0.57 -32.56
N SER A 119 -11.20 -1.79 -32.08
CA SER A 119 -11.81 -2.31 -30.85
C SER A 119 -11.31 -1.68 -29.55
N GLY A 120 -10.22 -0.91 -29.58
CA GLY A 120 -9.52 -0.46 -28.39
C GLY A 120 -8.70 -1.55 -27.69
N VAL A 121 -8.33 -1.30 -26.44
CA VAL A 121 -7.54 -2.20 -25.57
C VAL A 121 -8.34 -2.73 -24.38
N LEU A 122 -8.03 -3.95 -23.91
CA LEU A 122 -8.82 -4.72 -22.93
C LEU A 122 -10.33 -4.73 -23.27
N SER A 123 -10.67 -5.18 -24.47
CA SER A 123 -12.04 -5.14 -24.99
C SER A 123 -12.73 -6.49 -24.86
N SER A 124 -13.80 -6.55 -24.06
CA SER A 124 -14.60 -7.76 -23.86
C SER A 124 -15.41 -8.14 -25.11
N ASP A 125 -15.87 -9.39 -25.18
CA ASP A 125 -16.78 -9.84 -26.23
C ASP A 125 -18.05 -8.95 -26.34
N SER A 126 -18.51 -8.34 -25.24
CA SER A 126 -19.62 -7.38 -25.29
C SER A 126 -19.26 -6.13 -26.10
N LEU A 127 -18.09 -5.53 -25.85
CA LEU A 127 -17.61 -4.32 -26.54
C LEU A 127 -17.29 -4.59 -28.03
N ASN A 128 -16.70 -5.75 -28.32
CA ASN A 128 -16.25 -6.13 -29.67
C ASN A 128 -17.39 -6.30 -30.69
N ASN A 129 -18.64 -6.44 -30.25
CA ASN A 129 -19.80 -6.68 -31.12
C ASN A 129 -20.46 -5.40 -31.69
N THR A 130 -19.95 -4.20 -31.37
CA THR A 130 -20.57 -2.91 -31.75
C THR A 130 -20.29 -2.46 -33.18
N HIS A 131 -19.22 -2.94 -33.82
CA HIS A 131 -18.71 -2.50 -35.13
C HIS A 131 -18.31 -1.00 -35.23
N GLN A 132 -18.22 -0.27 -34.13
CA GLN A 132 -17.71 1.11 -34.07
C GLN A 132 -16.24 1.13 -33.60
N SER A 133 -15.54 2.26 -33.79
CA SER A 133 -14.28 2.51 -33.07
C SER A 133 -14.57 2.72 -31.57
N SER A 134 -13.64 2.29 -30.73
CA SER A 134 -13.73 2.37 -29.27
C SER A 134 -12.35 2.52 -28.65
N TRP A 135 -12.24 3.30 -27.57
CA TRP A 135 -11.03 3.35 -26.73
C TRP A 135 -10.74 2.00 -26.07
N GLY A 136 -11.77 1.22 -25.78
CA GLY A 136 -11.73 -0.13 -25.19
C GLY A 136 -12.35 -0.21 -23.81
N GLY A 137 -11.97 -1.25 -23.06
CA GLY A 137 -12.46 -1.55 -21.72
C GLY A 137 -11.42 -1.40 -20.62
N ALA A 138 -10.26 -0.79 -20.89
CA ALA A 138 -9.21 -0.64 -19.89
C ALA A 138 -9.61 0.35 -18.76
N PRO A 139 -8.99 0.25 -17.56
CA PRO A 139 -9.47 0.98 -16.38
C PRO A 139 -9.34 2.50 -16.48
N ILE A 140 -8.25 2.98 -17.08
CA ILE A 140 -7.91 4.39 -17.23
C ILE A 140 -6.94 4.57 -18.40
N TYR A 141 -7.00 5.74 -19.03
CA TYR A 141 -6.18 6.16 -20.16
C TYR A 141 -5.56 7.52 -19.86
N TYR A 142 -4.55 7.92 -20.63
CA TYR A 142 -3.78 9.14 -20.43
C TYR A 142 -3.51 9.82 -21.77
N ILE A 143 -4.07 11.00 -22.00
CA ILE A 143 -3.67 11.88 -23.11
C ILE A 143 -2.33 12.51 -22.75
N ARG A 144 -1.38 12.43 -23.67
CA ARG A 144 -0.06 13.06 -23.58
C ARG A 144 0.03 14.20 -24.58
N LEU A 145 0.36 15.41 -24.12
CA LEU A 145 0.71 16.56 -24.96
C LEU A 145 2.19 16.92 -24.80
N ASN A 146 2.95 16.94 -25.89
CA ASN A 146 4.36 17.34 -25.89
C ASN A 146 4.57 18.87 -26.02
N TYR A 147 3.55 19.61 -26.43
CA TYR A 147 3.64 21.05 -26.73
C TYR A 147 2.58 21.85 -25.96
N ASP A 148 2.90 23.10 -25.63
CA ASP A 148 2.02 24.03 -24.94
C ASP A 148 0.91 24.58 -25.89
N PRO A 149 -0.38 24.23 -25.69
CA PRO A 149 -1.48 24.75 -26.53
C PRO A 149 -1.74 26.23 -26.30
N ASP A 150 -1.43 26.74 -25.10
CA ASP A 150 -1.75 28.08 -24.65
C ASP A 150 -0.66 29.11 -24.94
N ALA A 151 0.42 28.71 -25.61
CA ALA A 151 1.52 29.58 -26.00
C ALA A 151 1.33 30.24 -27.38
N GLU A 152 1.60 31.54 -27.46
CA GLU A 152 1.64 32.36 -28.69
C GLU A 152 2.61 31.85 -29.78
N LYS A 153 3.51 30.94 -29.40
CA LYS A 153 4.46 30.24 -30.28
C LYS A 153 4.50 28.79 -29.86
N LEU A 154 4.53 27.90 -30.84
CA LEU A 154 4.56 26.46 -30.59
C LEU A 154 5.83 26.11 -29.81
N THR A 155 5.64 25.72 -28.55
CA THR A 155 6.70 25.56 -27.55
C THR A 155 6.67 24.13 -27.03
N LEU A 156 7.77 23.40 -27.22
CA LEU A 156 7.94 22.08 -26.65
C LEU A 156 8.03 22.21 -25.12
N LEU A 157 7.31 21.37 -24.40
CA LEU A 157 7.31 21.35 -22.95
C LEU A 157 8.53 20.56 -22.42
N ASN A 158 9.07 20.95 -21.26
CA ASN A 158 10.16 20.21 -20.61
C ASN A 158 9.68 18.86 -20.02
N GLN A 159 8.41 18.80 -19.62
CA GLN A 159 7.66 17.60 -19.24
C GLN A 159 6.31 17.69 -19.95
N PRO A 160 5.78 16.61 -20.56
CA PRO A 160 4.49 16.65 -21.23
C PRO A 160 3.34 16.92 -20.25
N ILE A 161 2.27 17.57 -20.72
CA ILE A 161 1.01 17.57 -19.96
C ILE A 161 0.40 16.19 -20.12
N ILE A 162 0.10 15.53 -19.00
CA ILE A 162 -0.58 14.23 -18.93
C ILE A 162 -1.99 14.47 -18.37
N ILE A 163 -3.02 14.03 -19.11
CA ILE A 163 -4.43 14.23 -18.77
C ILE A 163 -5.09 12.85 -18.68
N PRO A 164 -5.43 12.34 -17.48
CA PRO A 164 -6.11 11.07 -17.34
C PRO A 164 -7.56 11.15 -17.87
N PHE A 165 -8.07 10.05 -18.41
CA PHE A 165 -9.50 9.90 -18.71
C PHE A 165 -9.99 8.47 -18.50
N THR A 166 -11.27 8.31 -18.20
CA THR A 166 -11.93 6.99 -18.12
C THR A 166 -13.10 6.93 -19.09
N VAL A 167 -13.27 5.78 -19.74
CA VAL A 167 -14.36 5.55 -20.70
C VAL A 167 -15.61 5.09 -19.93
N LYS A 168 -16.79 5.60 -20.28
CA LYS A 168 -18.03 5.27 -19.55
C LYS A 168 -18.31 3.76 -19.59
N SER A 169 -18.60 3.21 -18.42
CA SER A 169 -19.03 1.83 -18.26
C SER A 169 -20.53 1.69 -18.05
N GLU A 170 -21.09 0.53 -18.40
CA GLU A 170 -22.52 0.26 -18.24
C GLU A 170 -22.93 -0.17 -16.82
N LEU A 171 -21.96 -0.55 -16.00
CA LEU A 171 -22.06 -0.95 -14.60
C LEU A 171 -20.83 -0.42 -13.83
N PRO A 172 -20.89 -0.21 -12.50
CA PRO A 172 -19.70 0.15 -11.74
C PRO A 172 -18.62 -0.93 -11.86
N VAL A 173 -17.37 -0.49 -11.98
CA VAL A 173 -16.22 -1.41 -12.16
C VAL A 173 -15.84 -2.02 -10.79
N PRO A 174 -15.61 -3.35 -10.69
CA PRO A 174 -15.15 -3.96 -9.46
C PRO A 174 -13.82 -3.36 -8.96
N ASN A 175 -13.76 -2.94 -7.70
CA ASN A 175 -12.54 -2.46 -7.07
C ASN A 175 -11.64 -3.65 -6.68
N LEU A 176 -10.97 -4.25 -7.68
CA LEU A 176 -10.16 -5.44 -7.52
C LEU A 176 -8.89 -5.16 -6.73
N ARG A 177 -8.71 -5.93 -5.65
CA ARG A 177 -7.53 -6.00 -4.80
C ARG A 177 -7.15 -7.47 -4.58
N TYR A 178 -6.05 -7.70 -3.89
CA TYR A 178 -5.60 -9.05 -3.50
C TYR A 178 -5.46 -9.15 -1.98
N GLU A 179 -5.46 -10.38 -1.49
CA GLU A 179 -5.16 -10.75 -0.11
C GLU A 179 -4.16 -11.89 -0.11
N ILE A 180 -3.22 -11.87 0.81
CA ILE A 180 -2.41 -13.04 1.19
C ILE A 180 -2.84 -13.40 2.61
N ASP A 181 -3.38 -14.60 2.81
CA ASP A 181 -3.81 -15.04 4.16
C ASP A 181 -2.63 -15.52 5.03
N LYS A 182 -2.89 -15.78 6.31
CA LYS A 182 -1.89 -16.27 7.28
C LYS A 182 -1.16 -17.58 6.88
N ASP A 183 -1.71 -18.33 5.91
CA ASP A 183 -1.10 -19.54 5.35
C ASP A 183 -0.33 -19.22 4.05
N ARG A 184 -0.02 -17.93 3.84
CA ARG A 184 0.61 -17.33 2.66
C ARG A 184 -0.09 -17.73 1.36
N ARG A 185 -1.43 -17.76 1.34
CA ARG A 185 -2.23 -18.09 0.14
C ARG A 185 -2.85 -16.86 -0.50
N LEU A 186 -2.69 -16.72 -1.82
CA LEU A 186 -3.29 -15.62 -2.58
C LEU A 186 -4.80 -15.79 -2.77
N LYS A 187 -5.53 -14.68 -2.69
CA LYS A 187 -6.95 -14.57 -3.02
C LYS A 187 -7.20 -13.23 -3.72
N LEU A 188 -7.96 -13.24 -4.80
CA LEU A 188 -8.54 -12.03 -5.41
C LEU A 188 -9.79 -11.64 -4.63
N VAL A 189 -9.99 -10.35 -4.39
CA VAL A 189 -11.13 -9.80 -3.63
C VAL A 189 -11.57 -8.46 -4.21
N TRP A 190 -12.88 -8.20 -4.15
CA TRP A 190 -13.48 -6.94 -4.57
C TRP A 190 -14.72 -6.64 -3.73
N ASP A 191 -15.23 -5.42 -3.83
CA ASP A 191 -16.49 -5.03 -3.19
C ASP A 191 -17.71 -5.42 -4.03
N LYS A 192 -18.86 -5.54 -3.39
CA LYS A 192 -20.09 -5.88 -4.10
C LYS A 192 -20.56 -4.70 -4.95
N VAL A 193 -20.56 -4.89 -6.26
CA VAL A 193 -21.04 -3.91 -7.25
C VAL A 193 -22.57 -3.83 -7.25
N GLU A 194 -23.13 -2.61 -7.33
CA GLU A 194 -24.56 -2.40 -7.53
C GLU A 194 -24.99 -2.79 -8.95
N GLY A 195 -26.16 -3.42 -9.09
CA GLY A 195 -26.67 -3.95 -10.35
C GLY A 195 -26.04 -5.27 -10.82
N ALA A 196 -24.90 -5.67 -10.25
CA ALA A 196 -24.24 -6.94 -10.56
C ALA A 196 -25.00 -8.15 -10.00
N THR A 197 -25.13 -9.19 -10.83
CA THR A 197 -25.62 -10.53 -10.45
C THR A 197 -24.49 -11.55 -10.38
N GLU A 198 -23.45 -11.39 -11.21
CA GLU A 198 -22.29 -12.27 -11.31
C GLU A 198 -21.03 -11.43 -11.60
N TYR A 199 -19.86 -12.02 -11.44
CA TYR A 199 -18.56 -11.45 -11.78
C TYR A 199 -17.80 -12.42 -12.68
N LYS A 200 -17.10 -11.90 -13.69
CA LYS A 200 -16.24 -12.69 -14.59
C LYS A 200 -14.78 -12.37 -14.29
N ILE A 201 -13.98 -13.41 -14.03
CA ILE A 201 -12.55 -13.32 -13.79
C ILE A 201 -11.81 -13.58 -15.10
N TYR A 202 -10.86 -12.72 -15.41
CA TYR A 202 -9.96 -12.81 -16.55
C TYR A 202 -8.53 -13.12 -16.11
N GLU A 203 -7.84 -13.98 -16.86
CA GLU A 203 -6.40 -14.24 -16.75
C GLU A 203 -5.68 -13.64 -17.97
N ARG A 204 -4.58 -12.91 -17.76
CA ARG A 204 -3.69 -12.45 -18.82
C ARG A 204 -2.26 -12.93 -18.54
N SER A 205 -1.74 -13.75 -19.43
CA SER A 205 -0.44 -14.44 -19.28
C SER A 205 0.28 -14.57 -20.61
N ASP A 206 1.62 -14.58 -20.61
CA ASP A 206 2.41 -14.93 -21.80
C ASP A 206 2.21 -16.41 -22.14
N LEU A 207 1.47 -16.66 -23.23
CA LEU A 207 1.14 -18.00 -23.73
C LEU A 207 2.35 -18.80 -24.26
N THR A 208 3.57 -18.25 -24.22
CA THR A 208 4.81 -18.96 -24.52
C THR A 208 5.47 -19.59 -23.27
N TYR A 209 5.08 -19.18 -22.06
CA TYR A 209 5.64 -19.68 -20.79
C TYR A 209 4.58 -20.33 -19.89
N PHE A 210 4.43 -21.65 -20.02
CA PHE A 210 3.43 -22.41 -19.27
C PHE A 210 3.80 -22.66 -17.79
N ASP A 211 5.09 -22.72 -17.46
CA ASP A 211 5.61 -23.29 -16.20
C ASP A 211 6.18 -22.26 -15.19
N THR A 212 6.05 -20.95 -15.43
CA THR A 212 6.68 -19.90 -14.57
C THR A 212 5.81 -18.65 -14.44
N ASN A 213 5.60 -18.15 -13.21
CA ASN A 213 4.95 -16.85 -13.00
C ASN A 213 5.91 -15.67 -13.29
N LYS A 214 6.10 -15.36 -14.57
CA LYS A 214 6.90 -14.22 -15.00
C LYS A 214 6.09 -12.92 -14.97
N PRO A 215 6.74 -11.76 -14.76
CA PRO A 215 6.12 -10.47 -14.99
C PRO A 215 5.54 -10.37 -16.39
N VAL A 216 4.27 -9.96 -16.46
CA VAL A 216 3.62 -9.53 -17.70
C VAL A 216 3.54 -8.02 -17.64
N THR A 217 4.04 -7.34 -18.68
CA THR A 217 3.89 -5.89 -18.81
C THR A 217 2.41 -5.56 -19.03
N GLY A 218 1.80 -4.82 -18.11
CA GLY A 218 0.37 -4.49 -18.15
C GLY A 218 0.09 -3.20 -18.91
N ALA A 219 -0.38 -2.19 -18.17
CA ALA A 219 -0.56 -0.84 -18.67
C ALA A 219 0.70 -0.26 -19.36
N GLU A 220 1.90 -0.68 -18.94
CA GLU A 220 3.18 -0.18 -19.45
C GLU A 220 3.48 -0.57 -20.92
N ASP A 221 2.78 -1.55 -21.51
CA ASP A 221 2.95 -1.97 -22.91
C ASP A 221 1.69 -1.87 -23.79
N ALA A 222 0.65 -1.16 -23.33
CA ALA A 222 -0.68 -1.10 -23.95
C ALA A 222 -1.45 -2.44 -23.96
N PHE A 223 -1.18 -3.29 -22.96
CA PHE A 223 -1.74 -4.64 -22.81
C PHE A 223 -1.45 -5.55 -24.02
N ASN A 224 -0.28 -5.37 -24.64
CA ASN A 224 0.12 -6.00 -25.88
C ASN A 224 0.46 -7.51 -25.68
N ASN A 225 0.59 -8.22 -26.80
CA ASN A 225 0.98 -9.63 -26.93
C ASN A 225 0.12 -10.67 -26.18
N SER A 226 -0.88 -10.25 -25.39
CA SER A 226 -1.71 -11.11 -24.55
C SER A 226 -3.10 -10.50 -24.33
N LEU A 227 -4.12 -11.14 -24.90
CA LEU A 227 -5.53 -10.80 -24.64
C LEU A 227 -5.94 -11.31 -23.24
N PRO A 228 -6.86 -10.64 -22.54
CA PRO A 228 -7.47 -11.18 -21.34
C PRO A 228 -8.33 -12.41 -21.71
N LEU A 229 -8.13 -13.53 -21.02
CA LEU A 229 -8.81 -14.80 -21.27
C LEU A 229 -9.83 -15.09 -20.17
N ASP A 230 -11.04 -15.46 -20.55
CA ASP A 230 -12.09 -15.93 -19.63
C ASP A 230 -11.58 -17.10 -18.77
N LEU A 231 -11.40 -16.83 -17.47
CA LEU A 231 -11.02 -17.84 -16.49
C LEU A 231 -12.27 -18.50 -15.93
N ALA A 232 -13.10 -17.74 -15.21
CA ALA A 232 -14.25 -18.24 -14.47
C ALA A 232 -15.35 -17.17 -14.30
N VAL A 233 -16.57 -17.60 -13.94
CA VAL A 233 -17.68 -16.73 -13.51
C VAL A 233 -18.09 -17.16 -12.10
N THR A 234 -18.45 -16.20 -11.24
CA THR A 234 -18.84 -16.43 -9.84
C THR A 234 -19.91 -15.44 -9.36
N THR A 235 -20.68 -15.82 -8.34
CA THR A 235 -21.56 -14.90 -7.58
C THR A 235 -20.86 -14.28 -6.37
N GLU A 236 -19.73 -14.86 -5.94
CA GLU A 236 -18.95 -14.41 -4.78
C GLU A 236 -18.09 -13.19 -5.10
N THR A 237 -17.78 -12.36 -4.10
CA THR A 237 -16.86 -11.21 -4.27
C THR A 237 -15.39 -11.55 -3.94
N SER A 238 -15.02 -12.83 -4.07
CA SER A 238 -13.64 -13.30 -3.92
C SER A 238 -13.38 -14.56 -4.72
N PHE A 239 -12.11 -14.80 -5.10
CA PHE A 239 -11.71 -15.93 -5.93
C PHE A 239 -10.27 -16.39 -5.63
N ASN A 240 -10.05 -17.70 -5.55
CA ASN A 240 -8.72 -18.30 -5.45
C ASN A 240 -8.56 -19.64 -6.21
N ASP A 241 -9.54 -20.02 -7.05
CA ASP A 241 -9.56 -21.31 -7.74
C ASP A 241 -8.93 -21.23 -9.15
N PHE A 242 -7.70 -20.73 -9.21
CA PHE A 242 -6.99 -20.42 -10.46
C PHE A 242 -6.85 -21.62 -11.42
N LEU A 243 -6.91 -22.87 -10.92
CA LEU A 243 -6.90 -24.09 -11.72
C LEU A 243 -8.28 -24.58 -12.19
N ARG A 244 -9.37 -24.01 -11.63
CA ARG A 244 -10.76 -24.40 -11.93
C ARG A 244 -11.05 -25.86 -11.57
N ASP A 245 -10.47 -26.32 -10.46
CA ASP A 245 -10.60 -27.69 -9.96
C ASP A 245 -11.38 -27.80 -8.63
N GLY A 246 -11.90 -26.67 -8.14
CA GLY A 246 -12.73 -26.57 -6.94
C GLY A 246 -11.96 -26.63 -5.62
N LYS A 247 -10.65 -26.42 -5.62
CA LYS A 247 -9.78 -26.58 -4.43
C LYS A 247 -9.08 -25.29 -3.97
N GLY A 248 -9.26 -24.17 -4.67
CA GLY A 248 -8.60 -22.91 -4.29
C GLY A 248 -7.07 -23.02 -4.34
N GLY A 249 -6.56 -23.72 -5.36
CA GLY A 249 -5.13 -23.97 -5.57
C GLY A 249 -4.47 -24.96 -4.57
N LEU A 250 -5.25 -25.73 -3.80
CA LEU A 250 -4.73 -26.73 -2.85
C LEU A 250 -4.62 -28.14 -3.46
N GLY A 251 -3.43 -28.75 -3.34
CA GLY A 251 -3.16 -30.15 -3.68
C GLY A 251 -3.22 -31.08 -2.47
N THR A 252 -4.40 -31.32 -1.91
CA THR A 252 -4.57 -32.28 -0.80
C THR A 252 -4.61 -33.74 -1.28
N TYR A 253 -4.05 -34.65 -0.48
CA TYR A 253 -4.09 -36.11 -0.72
C TYR A 253 -4.90 -36.84 0.36
N ASN A 254 -4.79 -36.42 1.61
CA ASN A 254 -5.64 -36.80 2.74
C ASN A 254 -5.54 -35.74 3.84
N GLU A 255 -6.21 -35.93 4.97
CA GLU A 255 -6.24 -34.97 6.10
C GLU A 255 -4.85 -34.65 6.70
N LEU A 256 -3.86 -35.51 6.50
CA LEU A 256 -2.48 -35.33 6.98
C LEU A 256 -1.52 -34.81 5.90
N ILE A 257 -1.95 -34.68 4.63
CA ILE A 257 -1.06 -34.34 3.51
C ILE A 257 -1.68 -33.27 2.60
N THR A 258 -1.13 -32.07 2.68
CA THR A 258 -1.24 -31.02 1.64
C THR A 258 0.07 -30.98 0.88
N THR A 259 0.07 -31.47 -0.37
CA THR A 259 1.27 -31.53 -1.22
C THR A 259 1.59 -30.20 -1.90
N HIS A 260 0.56 -29.40 -2.21
CA HIS A 260 0.70 -28.12 -2.91
C HIS A 260 -0.29 -27.08 -2.35
N GLN A 261 0.07 -25.80 -2.44
CA GLN A 261 -0.82 -24.63 -2.35
C GLN A 261 -0.45 -23.63 -3.46
N ASN A 262 -1.18 -22.51 -3.59
CA ASN A 262 -0.89 -21.43 -4.56
C ASN A 262 -0.75 -21.90 -6.02
N HIS A 263 -1.31 -23.08 -6.34
CA HIS A 263 -1.08 -23.75 -7.60
C HIS A 263 -1.97 -23.14 -8.69
N GLY A 264 -1.39 -22.84 -9.86
CA GLY A 264 -2.06 -22.19 -10.99
C GLY A 264 -1.98 -20.65 -11.02
N ILE A 265 -1.44 -20.01 -9.98
CA ILE A 265 -1.22 -18.55 -9.96
C ILE A 265 -0.13 -18.17 -10.95
N ARG A 266 -0.46 -17.28 -11.90
CA ARG A 266 0.48 -16.67 -12.84
C ARG A 266 -0.07 -15.40 -13.51
N GLY A 267 0.81 -14.53 -13.96
CA GLY A 267 0.46 -13.39 -14.81
C GLY A 267 -0.33 -12.30 -14.08
N GLU A 268 -1.32 -11.72 -14.76
CA GLU A 268 -2.13 -10.60 -14.28
C GLU A 268 -3.63 -10.97 -14.35
N TYR A 269 -4.39 -10.72 -13.28
CA TYR A 269 -5.82 -11.02 -13.21
C TYR A 269 -6.68 -9.76 -13.15
N TYR A 270 -7.85 -9.80 -13.78
CA TYR A 270 -8.85 -8.71 -13.79
C TYR A 270 -10.25 -9.27 -13.50
N VAL A 271 -11.19 -8.40 -13.11
CA VAL A 271 -12.60 -8.75 -12.91
C VAL A 271 -13.52 -7.74 -13.58
N THR A 272 -14.59 -8.22 -14.22
CA THR A 272 -15.74 -7.42 -14.66
C THR A 272 -17.00 -7.80 -13.88
N ALA A 273 -17.93 -6.86 -13.72
CA ALA A 273 -19.26 -7.10 -13.20
C ALA A 273 -20.24 -7.42 -14.34
N LEU A 274 -21.13 -8.40 -14.13
CA LEU A 274 -22.18 -8.79 -15.06
C LEU A 274 -23.55 -8.53 -14.42
N GLY A 275 -24.47 -7.89 -15.15
CA GLY A 275 -25.79 -7.55 -14.61
C GLY A 275 -26.74 -7.03 -15.69
N GLY A 276 -28.01 -7.47 -15.66
CA GLY A 276 -29.05 -6.98 -16.59
C GLY A 276 -28.79 -7.24 -18.08
N GLY A 277 -27.87 -8.14 -18.44
CA GLY A 277 -27.40 -8.37 -19.81
C GLY A 277 -26.25 -7.43 -20.25
N LYS A 278 -25.68 -6.68 -19.31
CA LYS A 278 -24.56 -5.74 -19.48
C LYS A 278 -23.30 -6.26 -18.78
N GLU A 279 -22.15 -5.73 -19.16
CA GLU A 279 -20.85 -6.02 -18.59
C GLU A 279 -20.10 -4.71 -18.27
N SER A 280 -19.37 -4.64 -17.16
CA SER A 280 -18.52 -3.50 -16.83
C SER A 280 -17.22 -3.48 -17.64
N ASN A 281 -16.52 -2.35 -17.59
CA ASN A 281 -15.11 -2.25 -17.98
C ASN A 281 -14.27 -3.07 -17.00
N PHE A 282 -13.01 -3.31 -17.35
CA PHE A 282 -12.10 -4.12 -16.54
C PHE A 282 -11.68 -3.36 -15.28
N SER A 283 -11.55 -4.07 -14.16
CA SER A 283 -10.89 -3.59 -12.96
C SER A 283 -9.42 -3.23 -13.22
N ARG A 284 -8.76 -2.54 -12.28
CA ARG A 284 -7.29 -2.60 -12.15
C ARG A 284 -6.83 -4.07 -12.17
N GLY A 285 -5.72 -4.34 -12.83
CA GLY A 285 -5.10 -5.66 -12.84
C GLY A 285 -4.33 -5.96 -11.54
N VAL A 286 -4.36 -7.22 -11.11
CA VAL A 286 -3.52 -7.75 -10.04
C VAL A 286 -2.37 -8.54 -10.68
N PRO A 287 -1.16 -7.95 -10.82
CA PRO A 287 0.01 -8.66 -11.29
C PRO A 287 0.55 -9.55 -10.17
N THR A 288 0.73 -10.83 -10.43
CA THR A 288 1.09 -11.83 -9.40
C THR A 288 2.59 -12.12 -9.31
N ALA A 289 3.36 -11.78 -10.34
CA ALA A 289 4.81 -12.00 -10.34
C ALA A 289 5.57 -11.25 -9.21
N PRO A 290 5.21 -10.00 -8.83
CA PRO A 290 5.82 -9.34 -7.66
C PRO A 290 5.54 -10.04 -6.32
N LEU A 291 4.49 -10.86 -6.25
CA LEU A 291 4.09 -11.61 -5.06
C LEU A 291 4.73 -13.01 -5.03
N ALA A 292 5.34 -13.47 -6.13
CA ALA A 292 5.64 -14.88 -6.36
C ALA A 292 6.67 -15.46 -5.37
N SER A 293 7.62 -14.65 -4.90
CA SER A 293 8.61 -14.98 -3.86
C SER A 293 8.03 -15.02 -2.43
N GLN A 294 6.80 -14.52 -2.24
CA GLN A 294 6.07 -14.57 -0.96
C GLN A 294 5.09 -15.76 -0.88
N LEU A 295 4.76 -16.36 -2.04
CA LEU A 295 3.75 -17.40 -2.19
C LEU A 295 4.41 -18.80 -2.26
N PRO A 296 4.56 -19.54 -1.14
CA PRO A 296 5.05 -20.91 -1.16
C PRO A 296 4.08 -21.82 -1.93
N THR A 297 4.58 -22.81 -2.65
CA THR A 297 3.80 -23.68 -3.54
C THR A 297 3.86 -25.16 -3.15
N ALA A 298 5.04 -25.73 -2.85
CA ALA A 298 5.18 -27.18 -2.67
C ALA A 298 6.32 -27.59 -1.73
N LEU A 299 6.19 -28.76 -1.09
CA LEU A 299 7.27 -29.45 -0.39
C LEU A 299 8.18 -30.16 -1.40
N LYS A 300 9.49 -29.89 -1.40
CA LYS A 300 10.46 -30.66 -2.19
C LYS A 300 10.81 -32.01 -1.55
N GLU A 301 10.85 -32.06 -0.22
CA GLU A 301 11.21 -33.25 0.55
C GLU A 301 10.01 -34.20 0.74
N GLN A 302 10.25 -35.51 0.65
CA GLN A 302 9.21 -36.54 0.77
C GLN A 302 9.26 -37.23 2.15
N LEU A 303 9.31 -36.43 3.22
CA LEU A 303 9.59 -36.86 4.60
C LEU A 303 8.67 -38.01 5.11
N TYR A 304 7.44 -38.14 4.59
CA TYR A 304 6.54 -39.27 4.88
C TYR A 304 7.08 -40.65 4.45
N ARG A 305 8.00 -40.68 3.48
CA ARG A 305 8.69 -41.88 2.99
C ARG A 305 9.88 -42.28 3.84
N GLU A 306 10.38 -41.36 4.66
CA GLU A 306 11.51 -41.61 5.54
C GLU A 306 11.05 -42.42 6.76
N LYS A 307 12.04 -42.91 7.52
CA LYS A 307 11.83 -43.64 8.76
C LYS A 307 12.95 -43.26 9.73
N LEU A 308 12.58 -42.52 10.77
CA LEU A 308 13.45 -41.92 11.76
C LEU A 308 13.49 -42.81 13.01
N LYS A 309 14.63 -42.83 13.70
CA LYS A 309 14.93 -43.80 14.76
C LYS A 309 14.28 -43.46 16.12
N ASN A 310 14.12 -42.17 16.37
CA ASN A 310 13.52 -41.55 17.55
C ASN A 310 13.31 -40.05 17.23
N ILE A 311 12.78 -39.26 18.17
CA ILE A 311 12.49 -37.85 17.88
C ILE A 311 13.71 -36.93 17.86
N ASP A 312 14.87 -37.39 18.36
CA ASP A 312 16.10 -36.57 18.42
C ASP A 312 16.72 -36.30 17.03
N VAL A 313 16.25 -37.01 16.00
CA VAL A 313 16.64 -36.84 14.59
C VAL A 313 15.50 -36.28 13.73
N LEU A 314 14.54 -35.57 14.34
CA LEU A 314 13.48 -34.88 13.61
C LEU A 314 14.01 -33.63 12.89
N PRO A 315 13.78 -33.48 11.57
CA PRO A 315 14.15 -32.27 10.86
C PRO A 315 13.39 -31.07 11.45
N GLN A 316 14.10 -29.98 11.70
CA GLN A 316 13.50 -28.73 12.20
C GLN A 316 13.09 -27.78 11.04
N LYS A 317 13.60 -28.03 9.83
CA LYS A 317 13.26 -27.29 8.60
C LYS A 317 13.08 -28.25 7.42
N THR A 318 12.27 -27.85 6.44
CA THR A 318 12.05 -28.53 5.14
C THR A 318 12.23 -27.54 4.01
N THR A 319 12.68 -28.02 2.84
CA THR A 319 12.76 -27.21 1.62
C THR A 319 11.37 -27.04 1.00
N VAL A 320 10.96 -25.78 0.86
CA VAL A 320 9.73 -25.34 0.21
C VAL A 320 10.09 -24.60 -1.08
N GLU A 321 9.34 -24.90 -2.13
CA GLU A 321 9.34 -24.15 -3.39
C GLU A 321 8.36 -22.99 -3.32
N TYR A 322 8.67 -21.89 -4.01
CA TYR A 322 7.81 -20.70 -4.14
C TYR A 322 7.30 -20.54 -5.57
N ASN A 323 6.37 -19.59 -5.80
CA ASN A 323 5.68 -19.43 -7.08
C ASN A 323 6.56 -18.79 -8.18
N ASP A 324 7.71 -18.20 -7.79
CA ASP A 324 8.80 -17.78 -8.67
C ASP A 324 9.76 -18.95 -9.05
N GLY A 325 9.64 -20.10 -8.39
CA GLY A 325 10.55 -21.25 -8.52
C GLY A 325 11.77 -21.19 -7.61
N SER A 326 11.87 -20.20 -6.70
CA SER A 326 12.90 -20.17 -5.66
C SER A 326 12.66 -21.24 -4.59
N LEU A 327 13.71 -21.58 -3.84
CA LEU A 327 13.68 -22.59 -2.78
C LEU A 327 14.14 -21.98 -1.46
N ALA A 328 13.41 -22.21 -0.36
CA ALA A 328 13.82 -21.81 0.98
C ALA A 328 13.64 -22.94 2.01
N ARG A 329 14.43 -22.91 3.09
CA ARG A 329 14.33 -23.84 4.23
C ARG A 329 13.38 -23.24 5.27
N GLU A 330 12.11 -23.62 5.19
CA GLU A 330 11.04 -23.18 6.10
C GLU A 330 10.96 -24.06 7.35
N THR A 331 10.52 -23.50 8.47
CA THR A 331 10.43 -24.21 9.76
C THR A 331 9.26 -25.19 9.83
N ILE A 332 9.55 -26.40 10.35
CA ILE A 332 8.56 -27.45 10.63
C ILE A 332 8.00 -27.25 12.04
N VAL A 333 6.68 -27.38 12.19
CA VAL A 333 5.99 -27.42 13.49
C VAL A 333 5.30 -28.78 13.64
N TYR A 334 5.64 -29.53 14.70
CA TYR A 334 5.14 -30.88 14.93
C TYR A 334 3.80 -30.90 15.65
N ASP A 335 2.77 -31.38 14.95
CA ASP A 335 1.38 -31.45 15.42
C ASP A 335 1.19 -32.69 16.32
N THR A 336 1.70 -32.61 17.56
CA THR A 336 1.65 -33.69 18.56
C THR A 336 0.26 -33.95 19.16
N ALA A 337 -0.66 -33.00 19.01
CA ALA A 337 -2.00 -33.06 19.58
C ALA A 337 -2.83 -34.19 18.94
N GLY A 338 -3.10 -35.25 19.72
CA GLY A 338 -3.88 -36.41 19.25
C GLY A 338 -3.06 -37.51 18.56
N VAL A 339 -1.72 -37.47 18.63
CA VAL A 339 -0.87 -38.56 18.12
C VAL A 339 -1.02 -39.82 18.99
N GLU A 340 -1.60 -40.87 18.42
CA GLU A 340 -1.64 -42.20 19.04
C GLU A 340 -0.31 -42.94 18.84
N ILE A 341 0.36 -43.32 19.94
CA ILE A 341 1.61 -44.09 19.89
C ILE A 341 1.32 -45.52 19.42
N SER A 342 2.00 -45.92 18.35
CA SER A 342 1.76 -47.18 17.63
C SER A 342 2.28 -48.42 18.37
N GLU A 343 1.43 -49.43 18.53
CA GLU A 343 1.82 -50.76 19.03
C GLU A 343 2.83 -51.47 18.10
N PHE A 344 3.02 -50.99 16.87
CA PHE A 344 3.88 -51.58 15.83
C PHE A 344 5.26 -50.90 15.71
N ASN A 345 5.72 -50.25 16.78
CA ASN A 345 6.99 -49.50 16.90
C ASN A 345 7.10 -48.20 16.06
N GLU A 346 6.53 -48.17 14.85
CA GLU A 346 6.50 -46.98 13.98
C GLU A 346 5.25 -46.13 14.23
N THR A 347 5.44 -44.92 14.75
CA THR A 347 4.38 -43.91 14.97
C THR A 347 4.48 -42.81 13.90
N ASN A 348 3.34 -42.39 13.34
CA ASN A 348 3.28 -41.19 12.49
C ASN A 348 3.24 -39.95 13.39
N ILE A 349 4.19 -39.03 13.24
CA ILE A 349 4.09 -37.69 13.84
C ILE A 349 3.74 -36.70 12.72
N PRO A 350 2.53 -36.12 12.70
CA PRO A 350 2.14 -35.10 11.73
C PRO A 350 2.91 -33.80 11.93
N PHE A 351 3.01 -33.01 10.88
CA PHE A 351 3.56 -31.67 10.94
C PHE A 351 2.96 -30.75 9.87
N HIS A 352 3.04 -29.45 10.13
CA HIS A 352 2.83 -28.40 9.13
C HIS A 352 4.10 -27.55 9.00
N VAL A 353 4.22 -26.82 7.89
CA VAL A 353 5.25 -25.80 7.74
C VAL A 353 4.68 -24.45 8.18
N LYS A 354 5.41 -23.72 9.02
CA LYS A 354 4.92 -22.47 9.63
C LYS A 354 4.53 -21.43 8.56
N GLY A 355 3.40 -20.76 8.77
CA GLY A 355 2.84 -19.80 7.81
C GLY A 355 2.48 -20.43 6.46
N THR A 356 2.04 -21.69 6.42
CA THR A 356 1.59 -22.37 5.20
C THR A 356 0.43 -23.33 5.47
N ALA A 357 -0.29 -23.68 4.41
CA ALA A 357 -1.22 -24.80 4.38
C ALA A 357 -0.54 -26.15 4.06
N LEU A 358 0.79 -26.18 3.85
CA LEU A 358 1.56 -27.39 3.54
C LEU A 358 1.70 -28.27 4.78
N LYS A 359 1.29 -29.54 4.65
CA LYS A 359 1.21 -30.52 5.74
C LYS A 359 1.68 -31.88 5.28
N SER A 360 2.27 -32.64 6.19
CA SER A 360 2.73 -34.01 5.98
C SER A 360 2.89 -34.72 7.33
N TYR A 361 3.58 -35.85 7.34
CA TYR A 361 4.02 -36.52 8.57
C TYR A 361 5.39 -37.16 8.36
N VAL A 362 6.02 -37.55 9.46
CA VAL A 362 7.22 -38.41 9.51
C VAL A 362 6.89 -39.70 10.24
N ARG A 363 7.60 -40.79 9.92
CA ARG A 363 7.49 -42.07 10.64
C ARG A 363 8.67 -42.23 11.59
N VAL A 364 8.36 -42.35 12.88
CA VAL A 364 9.36 -42.34 13.95
C VAL A 364 9.24 -43.62 14.77
N GLU A 365 10.36 -44.30 15.01
CA GLU A 365 10.42 -45.46 15.89
C GLU A 365 10.54 -45.06 17.37
N ASN A 366 10.12 -45.96 18.27
CA ASN A 366 10.36 -45.87 19.72
C ASN A 366 9.76 -44.63 20.43
N VAL A 367 8.81 -43.92 19.82
CA VAL A 367 8.21 -42.68 20.38
C VAL A 367 7.56 -42.95 21.74
N THR A 368 7.87 -42.12 22.73
CA THR A 368 7.25 -42.15 24.06
C THR A 368 6.28 -40.98 24.28
N GLN A 369 5.49 -41.01 25.35
CA GLN A 369 4.64 -39.87 25.72
C GLN A 369 5.48 -38.64 26.12
N ASP A 370 6.64 -38.85 26.76
CA ASP A 370 7.53 -37.76 27.15
C ASP A 370 8.21 -37.11 25.93
N ASP A 371 8.41 -37.86 24.85
CA ASP A 371 8.85 -37.31 23.56
C ASP A 371 7.79 -36.40 22.93
N LEU A 372 6.52 -36.82 22.92
CA LEU A 372 5.41 -35.96 22.46
C LEU A 372 5.26 -34.71 23.34
N ASN A 373 5.42 -34.85 24.66
CA ASN A 373 5.39 -33.73 25.61
C ASN A 373 6.55 -32.74 25.35
N ARG A 374 7.74 -33.23 25.00
CA ARG A 374 8.93 -32.44 24.65
C ARG A 374 8.74 -31.69 23.33
N LEU A 375 8.17 -32.33 22.31
CA LEU A 375 7.86 -31.69 21.02
C LEU A 375 6.78 -30.62 21.16
N ALA A 376 5.76 -30.84 22.01
CA ALA A 376 4.74 -29.84 22.36
C ALA A 376 5.30 -28.61 23.11
N GLN A 377 6.58 -28.61 23.48
CA GLN A 377 7.27 -27.50 24.17
C GLN A 377 8.36 -26.84 23.30
N GLN A 378 8.55 -27.26 22.04
CA GLN A 378 9.51 -26.61 21.14
C GLN A 378 8.99 -25.24 20.69
N THR A 379 9.63 -24.18 21.17
CA THR A 379 9.43 -22.81 20.67
C THR A 379 10.30 -22.55 19.45
N VAL A 380 9.69 -22.14 18.34
CA VAL A 380 10.41 -21.53 17.21
C VAL A 380 10.78 -20.09 17.59
N ALA A 381 11.98 -19.64 17.22
CA ALA A 381 12.35 -18.23 17.33
C ALA A 381 11.70 -17.46 16.18
N ASP A 382 10.82 -16.51 16.51
CA ASP A 382 9.98 -15.80 15.54
C ASP A 382 10.50 -14.39 15.26
N SER A 383 10.42 -13.99 13.99
CA SER A 383 10.67 -12.61 13.55
C SER A 383 9.55 -11.69 14.02
N SER A 384 9.91 -10.56 14.62
CA SER A 384 8.99 -9.64 15.30
C SER A 384 8.30 -8.69 14.31
N ASN A 385 7.60 -9.25 13.33
CA ASN A 385 7.04 -8.54 12.18
C ASN A 385 5.55 -8.27 12.38
N GLY A 386 5.09 -7.04 12.15
CA GLY A 386 3.67 -6.71 12.34
C GLY A 386 3.30 -5.29 11.87
N LEU A 387 3.03 -5.16 10.57
CA LEU A 387 2.36 -3.99 9.99
C LEU A 387 0.86 -4.29 9.80
N VAL A 388 0.01 -3.28 9.98
CA VAL A 388 -1.40 -3.28 9.59
C VAL A 388 -1.59 -2.05 8.71
N GLU A 389 -1.93 -2.28 7.44
CA GLU A 389 -2.07 -1.22 6.43
C GLU A 389 -3.41 -0.48 6.57
N PRO A 390 -3.47 0.82 6.25
CA PRO A 390 -4.72 1.56 6.19
C PRO A 390 -5.57 1.11 4.99
N LYS A 391 -6.87 0.96 5.19
CA LYS A 391 -7.81 0.56 4.14
C LYS A 391 -7.99 1.69 3.12
N ASN A 392 -7.46 1.54 1.90
CA ASN A 392 -7.83 2.40 0.78
C ASN A 392 -9.16 1.89 0.16
N ASN A 393 -10.25 2.57 0.47
CA ASN A 393 -11.59 2.25 -0.06
C ASN A 393 -11.88 2.95 -1.40
N THR A 394 -10.99 3.81 -1.88
CA THR A 394 -11.18 4.58 -3.11
C THR A 394 -11.39 3.65 -4.31
N PRO A 395 -12.42 3.86 -5.16
CA PRO A 395 -12.56 3.13 -6.40
C PRO A 395 -11.42 3.46 -7.38
N TYR A 396 -10.70 2.46 -7.90
CA TYR A 396 -9.64 2.73 -8.89
C TYR A 396 -10.18 3.38 -10.18
N VAL A 397 -11.38 2.98 -10.60
CA VAL A 397 -12.13 3.61 -11.68
C VAL A 397 -13.33 4.33 -11.05
N PRO A 398 -13.54 5.64 -11.33
CA PRO A 398 -14.72 6.35 -10.86
C PRO A 398 -16.03 5.70 -11.33
N ALA A 399 -17.07 5.78 -10.51
CA ALA A 399 -18.36 5.17 -10.81
C ALA A 399 -19.04 5.85 -12.02
N PRO A 400 -19.89 5.15 -12.83
CA PRO A 400 -20.46 5.66 -14.08
C PRO A 400 -21.39 6.87 -13.98
N ASP A 401 -21.79 7.24 -12.77
CA ASP A 401 -22.59 8.41 -12.40
C ASP A 401 -21.75 9.66 -12.07
N VAL A 402 -20.43 9.50 -11.81
CA VAL A 402 -19.50 10.62 -11.71
C VAL A 402 -19.49 11.38 -13.05
N PRO A 403 -19.73 12.70 -13.06
CA PRO A 403 -19.81 13.48 -14.29
C PRO A 403 -18.43 13.61 -14.96
N THR A 404 -18.43 13.77 -16.29
CA THR A 404 -17.19 13.91 -17.07
C THR A 404 -16.41 15.16 -16.74
N ILE A 405 -17.12 16.23 -16.40
CA ILE A 405 -16.57 17.49 -15.91
C ILE A 405 -17.20 17.75 -14.53
N ILE A 406 -16.35 17.76 -13.49
CA ILE A 406 -16.78 17.95 -12.10
C ILE A 406 -16.85 19.46 -11.83
N ASN A 407 -18.05 20.00 -12.04
CA ASN A 407 -18.37 21.42 -11.88
C ASN A 407 -18.70 21.74 -10.42
N ASN A 408 -17.88 22.59 -9.79
CA ASN A 408 -18.01 22.97 -8.36
C ASN A 408 -19.26 23.80 -8.01
N HIS A 409 -20.13 24.10 -8.97
CA HIS A 409 -21.28 24.98 -8.77
C HIS A 409 -22.50 24.31 -8.14
N ASP A 410 -22.68 23.00 -8.31
CA ASP A 410 -23.80 22.25 -7.73
C ASP A 410 -23.46 21.73 -6.34
N SER A 411 -23.35 22.65 -5.36
CA SER A 411 -23.51 22.27 -3.96
C SER A 411 -24.97 21.90 -3.70
N PRO A 412 -25.30 20.65 -3.30
CA PRO A 412 -26.67 20.29 -2.94
C PRO A 412 -27.15 21.20 -1.81
N ALA A 413 -28.35 21.78 -1.97
CA ALA A 413 -28.94 22.59 -0.92
C ALA A 413 -29.09 21.75 0.36
N SER A 414 -28.66 22.31 1.49
CA SER A 414 -28.62 21.62 2.78
C SER A 414 -29.94 20.88 3.06
N GLU A 415 -29.89 19.55 3.07
CA GLU A 415 -30.97 18.75 3.64
C GLU A 415 -30.97 18.97 5.15
N THR A 416 -31.84 19.87 5.60
CA THR A 416 -32.11 20.09 7.03
C THR A 416 -32.54 18.77 7.67
N ALA A 417 -31.63 18.17 8.45
CA ALA A 417 -31.87 16.96 9.22
C ALA A 417 -33.15 17.14 10.06
N THR A 418 -34.21 16.42 9.70
CA THR A 418 -35.50 16.55 10.38
C THR A 418 -35.50 15.60 11.58
N GLU A 419 -35.16 16.12 12.75
CA GLU A 419 -35.08 15.36 14.00
C GLU A 419 -36.39 14.61 14.28
N THR A 420 -36.36 13.28 14.20
CA THR A 420 -37.44 12.42 14.67
C THR A 420 -37.19 12.02 16.13
N GLU A 421 -37.71 12.83 17.06
CA GLU A 421 -37.76 12.45 18.48
C GLU A 421 -38.43 11.08 18.66
N THR A 422 -37.83 10.23 19.50
CA THR A 422 -38.35 8.89 19.79
C THR A 422 -39.31 8.91 20.98
N GLY A 423 -40.62 8.80 20.68
CA GLY A 423 -41.68 8.56 21.67
C GLY A 423 -42.06 7.07 21.77
N PRO A 424 -42.42 6.55 22.96
CA PRO A 424 -42.41 5.10 23.21
C PRO A 424 -43.61 4.30 22.68
N THR A 425 -43.37 3.00 22.54
CA THR A 425 -44.25 1.94 22.04
C THR A 425 -45.52 1.69 22.87
N VAL A 426 -46.64 1.38 22.18
CA VAL A 426 -47.77 0.62 22.73
C VAL A 426 -48.34 -0.34 21.67
N GLU A 427 -48.12 -1.64 21.92
CA GLU A 427 -48.95 -2.84 21.70
C GLU A 427 -49.78 -3.16 20.43
N GLU A 428 -49.85 -4.49 20.21
CA GLU A 428 -50.85 -5.30 19.49
C GLU A 428 -50.83 -5.46 17.95
N ALA A 429 -51.34 -6.63 17.53
CA ALA A 429 -51.24 -7.22 16.20
C ALA A 429 -52.57 -7.94 15.82
N PRO A 430 -52.63 -9.00 14.99
CA PRO A 430 -52.83 -8.87 13.55
C PRO A 430 -54.10 -9.55 13.00
N SER A 431 -54.54 -9.13 11.80
CA SER A 431 -55.57 -9.80 10.98
C SER A 431 -55.45 -9.33 9.51
N THR A 432 -55.03 -10.13 8.52
CA THR A 432 -55.67 -11.28 7.81
C THR A 432 -56.51 -10.90 6.57
N GLU A 433 -56.08 -11.43 5.41
CA GLU A 433 -56.85 -11.94 4.24
C GLU A 433 -58.01 -11.15 3.59
N SER A 434 -57.91 -10.96 2.25
CA SER A 434 -58.94 -11.27 1.19
C SER A 434 -58.54 -10.53 -0.11
N THR A 435 -57.91 -11.14 -1.12
CA THR A 435 -58.42 -12.02 -2.21
C THR A 435 -59.45 -11.40 -3.19
N THR A 436 -59.08 -11.38 -4.49
CA THR A 436 -59.95 -11.42 -5.72
C THR A 436 -60.84 -10.18 -6.01
N ASP A 437 -61.29 -9.87 -7.25
CA ASP A 437 -61.32 -10.64 -8.52
C ASP A 437 -61.41 -9.80 -9.84
N THR A 438 -61.21 -10.46 -10.99
CA THR A 438 -61.75 -10.22 -12.37
C THR A 438 -61.49 -8.96 -13.25
N GLY A 439 -61.33 -9.20 -14.57
CA GLY A 439 -61.82 -8.35 -15.68
C GLY A 439 -60.76 -7.51 -16.43
N THR A 440 -60.16 -7.86 -17.58
CA THR A 440 -60.48 -8.72 -18.77
C THR A 440 -61.22 -8.03 -19.94
N SER A 441 -60.45 -7.47 -20.90
CA SER A 441 -60.70 -7.39 -22.37
C SER A 441 -59.55 -6.55 -22.99
N GLU A 442 -58.75 -7.00 -23.97
CA GLU A 442 -59.06 -7.17 -25.42
C GLU A 442 -59.46 -5.86 -26.13
N ALA A 443 -59.03 -5.55 -27.37
CA ALA A 443 -57.94 -6.03 -28.24
C ALA A 443 -57.83 -5.09 -29.49
N ASP A 444 -56.80 -5.28 -30.33
CA ASP A 444 -56.77 -5.00 -31.79
C ASP A 444 -56.94 -3.53 -32.33
N THR A 445 -56.43 -3.10 -33.51
CA THR A 445 -55.45 -3.65 -34.49
C THR A 445 -54.98 -2.55 -35.47
N ASP A 446 -53.79 -2.75 -36.05
CA ASP A 446 -53.33 -2.39 -37.42
C ASP A 446 -53.11 -0.94 -37.94
N SER A 447 -51.91 -0.76 -38.54
CA SER A 447 -51.59 -0.28 -39.92
C SER A 447 -52.21 0.99 -40.54
N ALA A 448 -51.60 1.62 -41.58
CA ALA A 448 -50.20 1.75 -42.03
C ALA A 448 -50.16 2.68 -43.28
N SER A 449 -49.09 3.47 -43.44
CA SER A 449 -48.56 4.05 -44.73
C SER A 449 -49.47 4.88 -45.67
N THR A 450 -48.91 5.92 -46.31
CA THR A 450 -48.96 6.20 -47.78
C THR A 450 -48.08 7.44 -48.09
N GLU A 451 -47.62 7.57 -49.34
CA GLU A 451 -46.57 8.49 -49.81
C GLU A 451 -47.07 9.79 -50.49
N ILE A 452 -46.11 10.74 -50.65
CA ILE A 452 -45.91 11.69 -51.77
C ILE A 452 -47.01 12.71 -52.14
N GLY A 453 -46.57 13.97 -52.29
CA GLY A 453 -47.26 15.04 -53.02
C GLY A 453 -46.34 16.25 -53.25
N ASP A 454 -45.92 16.46 -54.50
CA ASP A 454 -45.11 17.62 -54.96
C ASP A 454 -46.01 18.68 -55.60
N GLU A 455 -45.65 19.97 -55.47
CA GLU A 455 -45.75 21.01 -56.50
C GLU A 455 -45.38 22.41 -55.93
N THR A 456 -44.68 23.22 -56.73
CA THR A 456 -44.44 24.66 -56.49
C THR A 456 -45.25 25.50 -57.48
N PRO A 457 -45.43 26.82 -57.23
CA PRO A 457 -45.12 27.74 -58.34
C PRO A 457 -44.53 29.11 -57.96
N ASP A 458 -43.41 29.40 -58.62
CA ASP A 458 -43.06 30.64 -59.34
C ASP A 458 -42.68 31.98 -58.65
N LYS A 459 -42.06 32.86 -59.47
CA LYS A 459 -41.27 34.05 -59.11
C LYS A 459 -41.90 35.38 -59.58
N ALA A 460 -41.63 36.47 -58.84
CA ALA A 460 -41.38 37.84 -59.34
C ALA A 460 -40.99 38.74 -58.13
N SER A 461 -39.72 39.10 -57.88
CA SER A 461 -38.85 40.06 -58.59
C SER A 461 -38.97 41.50 -58.09
N ASP A 462 -37.90 42.01 -57.46
CA ASP A 462 -37.42 43.39 -57.60
C ASP A 462 -35.94 43.46 -57.13
N GLU A 463 -35.24 44.57 -57.40
CA GLU A 463 -33.77 44.62 -57.51
C GLU A 463 -33.11 45.75 -56.69
N ILE A 464 -31.83 45.59 -56.35
CA ILE A 464 -30.88 46.60 -55.83
C ILE A 464 -31.12 47.16 -54.41
N THR A 465 -30.31 46.72 -53.44
CA THR A 465 -29.23 47.54 -52.84
C THR A 465 -28.22 46.67 -52.10
N SER A 466 -26.95 47.08 -52.07
CA SER A 466 -25.86 46.38 -51.39
C SER A 466 -25.44 47.09 -50.11
N GLU A 467 -25.64 46.46 -48.96
CA GLU A 467 -24.92 46.75 -47.71
C GLU A 467 -24.42 45.42 -47.15
N SER A 468 -23.15 45.40 -46.71
CA SER A 468 -22.57 44.23 -46.06
C SER A 468 -22.92 44.24 -44.57
N PRO A 469 -23.47 43.15 -44.02
CA PRO A 469 -23.35 42.88 -42.59
C PRO A 469 -21.88 42.65 -42.24
N ASP A 470 -21.47 43.05 -41.03
CA ASP A 470 -20.23 42.57 -40.42
C ASP A 470 -20.22 41.03 -40.31
N PRO A 471 -19.05 40.38 -40.27
CA PRO A 471 -18.99 38.97 -39.92
C PRO A 471 -19.64 38.79 -38.54
N ALA A 472 -20.61 37.89 -38.45
CA ALA A 472 -21.10 37.44 -37.16
C ALA A 472 -19.91 36.88 -36.38
N SER A 473 -19.83 37.17 -35.08
CA SER A 473 -19.00 36.38 -34.19
C SER A 473 -19.54 34.95 -34.21
N GLU A 474 -18.78 34.04 -34.81
CA GLU A 474 -19.00 32.61 -34.64
C GLU A 474 -18.93 32.34 -33.14
N ILE A 475 -20.07 31.92 -32.57
CA ILE A 475 -20.10 31.29 -31.26
C ILE A 475 -19.56 29.89 -31.55
N GLU A 476 -18.24 29.75 -31.50
CA GLU A 476 -17.61 28.42 -31.48
C GLU A 476 -18.22 27.68 -30.29
N GLU A 477 -18.85 26.53 -30.53
CA GLU A 477 -19.27 25.66 -29.44
C GLU A 477 -17.99 25.19 -28.71
N ASP A 478 -17.93 25.40 -27.39
CA ASP A 478 -16.83 24.91 -26.59
C ASP A 478 -16.87 23.37 -26.60
N ASN A 479 -15.71 22.76 -26.85
CA ASN A 479 -15.58 21.30 -26.84
C ASN A 479 -15.23 20.83 -25.42
N LEU A 480 -15.30 19.52 -25.18
CA LEU A 480 -15.04 18.91 -23.87
C LEU A 480 -13.70 19.33 -23.24
N VAL A 481 -12.65 19.48 -24.06
CA VAL A 481 -11.31 19.84 -23.61
C VAL A 481 -11.26 21.31 -23.17
N ASP A 482 -11.84 22.22 -23.95
CA ASP A 482 -11.86 23.65 -23.64
C ASP A 482 -12.78 23.95 -22.44
N GLU A 483 -13.91 23.24 -22.29
CA GLU A 483 -14.73 23.27 -21.07
C GLU A 483 -13.93 22.77 -19.85
N GLN A 484 -13.26 21.62 -19.96
CA GLN A 484 -12.49 21.06 -18.84
C GLN A 484 -11.27 21.92 -18.47
N LYS A 485 -10.64 22.61 -19.42
CA LYS A 485 -9.61 23.63 -19.13
C LYS A 485 -10.18 24.78 -18.29
N SER A 486 -11.37 25.27 -18.63
CA SER A 486 -12.07 26.31 -17.86
C SER A 486 -12.45 25.82 -16.46
N ASN A 487 -13.03 24.61 -16.34
CA ASN A 487 -13.38 23.99 -15.07
C ASN A 487 -12.14 23.74 -14.18
N THR A 488 -11.01 23.33 -14.77
CA THR A 488 -9.73 23.16 -14.06
C THR A 488 -9.26 24.48 -13.47
N GLN A 489 -9.25 25.56 -14.26
CA GLN A 489 -8.84 26.88 -13.77
C GLN A 489 -9.72 27.32 -12.59
N GLN A 490 -11.04 27.15 -12.68
CA GLN A 490 -11.98 27.54 -11.62
C GLN A 490 -11.79 26.72 -10.34
N ASN A 491 -11.63 25.40 -10.44
CA ASN A 491 -11.36 24.54 -9.28
C ASN A 491 -10.03 24.89 -8.60
N VAL A 492 -8.97 25.10 -9.39
CA VAL A 492 -7.65 25.47 -8.86
C VAL A 492 -7.65 26.87 -8.25
N GLU A 493 -8.32 27.86 -8.86
CA GLU A 493 -8.46 29.21 -8.29
C GLU A 493 -9.27 29.22 -6.99
N GLN A 494 -10.28 28.36 -6.86
CA GLN A 494 -11.05 28.19 -5.61
C GLN A 494 -10.19 27.49 -4.54
N GLY A 495 -9.66 26.30 -4.83
CA GLY A 495 -8.86 25.52 -3.88
C GLY A 495 -7.59 26.24 -3.42
N ASN A 496 -6.98 27.07 -4.27
CA ASN A 496 -5.83 27.91 -3.90
C ASN A 496 -6.15 28.93 -2.78
N GLN A 497 -7.43 29.30 -2.59
CA GLN A 497 -7.88 30.22 -1.54
C GLN A 497 -8.17 29.53 -0.19
N GLU A 498 -8.27 28.20 -0.18
CA GLU A 498 -8.57 27.42 1.02
C GLU A 498 -7.39 27.45 2.01
N THR A 499 -7.70 27.41 3.30
CA THR A 499 -6.75 27.43 4.42
C THR A 499 -6.44 26.03 4.89
N VAL A 500 -5.16 25.77 5.15
CA VAL A 500 -4.66 24.54 5.77
C VAL A 500 -4.62 24.77 7.28
N PRO A 501 -5.03 23.81 8.13
CA PRO A 501 -4.88 23.95 9.59
C PRO A 501 -3.41 24.05 9.96
N GLU A 502 -3.07 24.90 10.92
CA GLU A 502 -1.73 24.88 11.53
C GLU A 502 -1.69 23.83 12.66
N PRO A 503 -0.88 22.76 12.56
CA PRO A 503 -0.86 21.72 13.58
C PRO A 503 -0.35 22.24 14.93
N ALA A 504 -0.94 21.79 16.04
CA ALA A 504 -0.49 22.13 17.39
C ALA A 504 0.97 21.68 17.69
N THR A 505 1.52 20.81 16.84
CA THR A 505 2.89 20.32 16.84
C THR A 505 3.90 21.28 16.21
N GLY A 506 3.43 22.19 15.35
CA GLY A 506 4.23 23.07 14.50
C GLY A 506 4.91 22.37 13.32
N ASP A 507 5.34 23.17 12.35
CA ASP A 507 5.89 22.74 11.05
C ASP A 507 7.22 21.97 11.10
N ALA A 508 7.96 22.07 12.20
CA ALA A 508 9.29 21.47 12.34
C ALA A 508 9.30 19.92 12.34
N MET A 509 8.12 19.29 12.31
CA MET A 509 7.92 17.84 12.29
C MET A 509 7.19 17.34 11.03
N ILE A 510 6.88 18.24 10.07
CA ILE A 510 6.16 17.89 8.84
C ILE A 510 7.17 17.51 7.75
N ASN A 511 7.11 16.24 7.33
CA ASN A 511 7.87 15.67 6.24
C ASN A 511 7.03 15.73 4.95
N ALA A 512 7.42 16.58 4.01
CA ALA A 512 6.74 16.78 2.73
C ALA A 512 7.67 17.41 1.67
N ASP A 513 7.76 16.79 0.49
CA ASP A 513 8.56 17.26 -0.64
C ASP A 513 7.76 18.09 -1.65
N SER A 514 6.42 18.13 -1.51
CA SER A 514 5.51 18.83 -2.40
C SER A 514 4.39 19.56 -1.64
N ALA A 515 3.72 20.49 -2.32
CA ALA A 515 2.60 21.25 -1.73
C ALA A 515 1.39 20.36 -1.41
N LEU A 516 1.14 19.31 -2.21
CA LEU A 516 0.11 18.31 -1.94
C LEU A 516 0.44 17.50 -0.68
N GLU A 517 1.69 17.05 -0.55
CA GLU A 517 2.16 16.34 0.65
C GLU A 517 2.03 17.19 1.91
N GLU A 518 2.40 18.48 1.89
CA GLU A 518 2.28 19.33 3.08
C GLU A 518 0.82 19.64 3.44
N VAL A 519 -0.06 19.84 2.44
CA VAL A 519 -1.51 19.98 2.68
C VAL A 519 -2.06 18.73 3.36
N LEU A 520 -1.74 17.53 2.84
CA LEU A 520 -2.18 16.27 3.43
C LEU A 520 -1.60 16.08 4.83
N ALA A 521 -0.29 16.26 5.01
CA ALA A 521 0.40 16.06 6.28
C ALA A 521 -0.12 17.00 7.37
N LYS A 522 -0.27 18.31 7.10
CA LYS A 522 -0.81 19.27 8.07
C LYS A 522 -2.26 18.92 8.46
N ASN A 523 -3.12 18.58 7.50
CA ASN A 523 -4.49 18.15 7.80
C ASN A 523 -4.55 16.83 8.59
N MET A 524 -3.71 15.86 8.23
CA MET A 524 -3.70 14.54 8.87
C MET A 524 -3.12 14.58 10.29
N VAL A 525 -2.10 15.41 10.55
CA VAL A 525 -1.60 15.68 11.91
C VAL A 525 -2.61 16.51 12.71
N ALA A 526 -3.35 17.42 12.08
CA ALA A 526 -4.50 18.11 12.69
C ALA A 526 -5.76 17.23 12.83
N ALA A 527 -5.68 15.93 12.48
CA ALA A 527 -6.76 14.93 12.56
C ALA A 527 -8.07 15.36 11.87
N GLN A 528 -7.98 15.98 10.69
CA GLN A 528 -9.14 16.37 9.88
C GLN A 528 -9.73 15.16 9.15
N ASP A 529 -11.04 14.94 9.28
CA ASP A 529 -11.75 13.82 8.63
C ASP A 529 -11.93 14.01 7.12
N LYS A 530 -11.82 15.26 6.62
CA LYS A 530 -12.05 15.64 5.23
C LYS A 530 -11.03 16.66 4.75
N ILE A 531 -10.43 16.38 3.59
CA ILE A 531 -9.40 17.20 2.95
C ILE A 531 -9.83 17.50 1.53
N SER A 532 -9.96 18.79 1.21
CA SER A 532 -10.26 19.26 -0.15
C SER A 532 -9.02 19.15 -1.04
N LEU A 533 -9.16 18.49 -2.19
CA LEU A 533 -8.09 18.33 -3.19
C LEU A 533 -8.39 19.10 -4.49
N LYS A 534 -9.34 20.05 -4.44
CA LYS A 534 -9.75 20.92 -5.55
C LYS A 534 -8.60 21.69 -6.18
N ALA A 535 -7.60 22.03 -5.38
CA ALA A 535 -6.39 22.71 -5.83
C ALA A 535 -5.45 21.81 -6.64
N PHE A 536 -5.57 20.49 -6.59
CA PHE A 536 -4.56 19.54 -7.07
C PHE A 536 -5.13 18.57 -8.11
N PRO A 537 -5.18 18.96 -9.40
CA PRO A 537 -5.59 18.08 -10.51
C PRO A 537 -4.82 16.75 -10.58
N GLU A 538 -3.56 16.75 -10.16
CA GLU A 538 -2.70 15.56 -10.06
C GLU A 538 -3.22 14.55 -9.01
N ALA A 539 -3.82 15.03 -7.94
CA ALA A 539 -4.38 14.21 -6.86
C ALA A 539 -5.73 13.56 -7.23
N GLN A 540 -6.20 13.76 -8.46
CA GLN A 540 -7.42 13.17 -9.00
C GLN A 540 -7.14 11.86 -9.75
N ASN A 541 -5.88 11.48 -9.93
CA ASN A 541 -5.50 10.13 -10.37
C ASN A 541 -5.38 9.19 -9.15
N PHE A 542 -5.99 7.99 -9.20
CA PHE A 542 -5.93 7.03 -8.09
C PHE A 542 -4.48 6.72 -7.66
N THR A 543 -3.60 6.41 -8.62
CA THR A 543 -2.23 5.97 -8.32
C THR A 543 -1.47 7.11 -7.65
N THR A 544 -1.45 8.29 -8.28
CA THR A 544 -0.81 9.48 -7.69
C THR A 544 -1.35 9.82 -6.31
N LEU A 545 -2.67 9.69 -6.08
CA LEU A 545 -3.25 9.94 -4.77
C LEU A 545 -2.87 8.88 -3.73
N SER A 546 -2.91 7.59 -4.09
CA SER A 546 -2.59 6.49 -3.18
C SER A 546 -1.12 6.55 -2.74
N ASP A 547 -0.20 6.68 -3.69
CA ASP A 547 1.25 6.84 -3.42
C ASP A 547 1.51 8.01 -2.47
N VAL A 548 0.90 9.18 -2.73
CA VAL A 548 1.14 10.39 -1.94
C VAL A 548 0.50 10.30 -0.55
N VAL A 549 -0.71 9.74 -0.41
CA VAL A 549 -1.36 9.55 0.90
C VAL A 549 -0.56 8.58 1.77
N LEU A 550 -0.13 7.46 1.21
CA LEU A 550 0.63 6.44 1.94
C LEU A 550 2.04 6.94 2.29
N LYS A 551 2.75 7.60 1.36
CA LYS A 551 4.00 8.34 1.65
C LYS A 551 3.80 9.32 2.81
N VAL A 552 2.79 10.19 2.75
CA VAL A 552 2.52 11.18 3.81
C VAL A 552 2.32 10.48 5.15
N MET A 553 1.50 9.43 5.20
CA MET A 553 1.24 8.67 6.43
C MET A 553 2.50 8.03 7.02
N TYR A 554 3.29 7.30 6.22
CA TYR A 554 4.46 6.57 6.72
C TYR A 554 5.63 7.50 7.06
N GLN A 555 5.83 8.60 6.33
CA GLN A 555 6.96 9.50 6.54
C GLN A 555 6.71 10.57 7.62
N ASN A 556 5.49 10.69 8.18
CA ASN A 556 5.14 11.64 9.25
C ASN A 556 4.74 10.92 10.56
N PRO A 557 5.68 10.64 11.49
CA PRO A 557 5.41 9.93 12.76
C PRO A 557 4.41 10.56 13.75
N LEU A 558 3.78 11.69 13.40
CA LEU A 558 2.74 12.35 14.20
C LEU A 558 1.34 12.18 13.61
N ILE A 559 1.20 11.54 12.44
CA ILE A 559 -0.08 11.02 11.97
C ILE A 559 -0.34 9.72 12.75
N LEU A 560 -1.43 9.67 13.51
CA LEU A 560 -1.76 8.55 14.41
C LEU A 560 -3.14 8.00 14.07
N GLY A 561 -3.31 6.68 14.18
CA GLY A 561 -4.63 6.05 14.26
C GLY A 561 -5.50 6.08 13.01
N VAL A 562 -4.94 6.30 11.81
CA VAL A 562 -5.70 6.17 10.55
C VAL A 562 -6.03 4.70 10.30
N GLU A 563 -7.32 4.36 10.23
CA GLU A 563 -7.80 3.03 9.85
C GLU A 563 -7.94 2.88 8.33
N GLY A 564 -8.16 3.99 7.61
CA GLY A 564 -8.33 3.99 6.17
C GLY A 564 -8.70 5.35 5.59
N PHE A 565 -8.86 5.40 4.27
CA PHE A 565 -9.24 6.59 3.52
C PHE A 565 -10.06 6.26 2.26
N GLU A 566 -10.83 7.25 1.79
CA GLU A 566 -11.64 7.17 0.58
C GLU A 566 -11.66 8.53 -0.14
N TYR A 567 -11.38 8.55 -1.45
CA TYR A 567 -11.51 9.76 -2.25
C TYR A 567 -12.80 9.79 -3.05
N ASN A 568 -13.59 10.84 -2.84
CA ASN A 568 -14.80 11.12 -3.60
C ASN A 568 -14.46 12.02 -4.80
N TYR A 569 -14.44 11.41 -5.98
CA TYR A 569 -14.24 12.12 -7.26
C TYR A 569 -15.28 13.23 -7.49
N GLY A 570 -16.55 13.00 -7.19
CA GLY A 570 -17.64 13.96 -7.44
C GLY A 570 -17.57 15.23 -6.57
N THR A 571 -16.95 15.18 -5.39
CA THR A 571 -16.76 16.35 -4.50
C THR A 571 -15.30 16.80 -4.40
N LEU A 572 -14.38 16.15 -5.11
CA LEU A 572 -12.93 16.36 -5.05
C LEU A 572 -12.38 16.33 -3.61
N THR A 573 -12.92 15.45 -2.76
CA THR A 573 -12.64 15.40 -1.32
C THR A 573 -12.06 14.04 -0.92
N LEU A 574 -10.93 14.05 -0.23
CA LEU A 574 -10.38 12.88 0.46
C LEU A 574 -10.94 12.80 1.87
N SER A 575 -11.53 11.67 2.24
CA SER A 575 -12.00 11.37 3.60
C SER A 575 -10.98 10.49 4.32
N ILE A 576 -10.66 10.81 5.57
CA ILE A 576 -9.75 10.06 6.44
C ILE A 576 -10.52 9.49 7.63
N HIS A 577 -10.39 8.19 7.87
CA HIS A 577 -11.05 7.50 8.97
C HIS A 577 -10.05 7.24 10.09
N TYR A 578 -10.30 7.83 11.26
CA TYR A 578 -9.48 7.66 12.46
C TYR A 578 -10.15 6.70 13.45
N ASN A 579 -9.33 5.86 14.10
CA ASN A 579 -9.76 4.95 15.16
C ASN A 579 -9.91 5.64 16.55
N GLU A 580 -9.61 6.94 16.63
CA GLU A 580 -9.75 7.80 17.80
C GLU A 580 -10.19 9.23 17.42
N SER A 581 -10.69 9.99 18.39
CA SER A 581 -11.06 11.40 18.19
C SER A 581 -9.85 12.33 18.16
N ALA A 582 -9.97 13.45 17.42
CA ALA A 582 -8.92 14.45 17.27
C ALA A 582 -8.31 14.94 18.59
N ASP A 583 -9.12 15.19 19.63
CA ASP A 583 -8.61 15.63 20.95
C ASP A 583 -7.68 14.59 21.61
N VAL A 584 -7.93 13.29 21.39
CA VAL A 584 -7.09 12.20 21.89
C VAL A 584 -5.79 12.11 21.09
N ILE A 585 -5.88 12.22 19.76
CA ILE A 585 -4.72 12.25 18.85
C ILE A 585 -3.79 13.43 19.20
N GLN A 586 -4.32 14.65 19.33
CA GLN A 586 -3.56 15.85 19.68
C GLN A 586 -2.91 15.75 21.08
N LYS A 587 -3.58 15.11 22.05
CA LYS A 587 -2.99 14.80 23.35
C LYS A 587 -1.81 13.83 23.21
N LYS A 588 -1.96 12.74 22.45
CA LYS A 588 -0.90 11.75 22.21
C LYS A 588 0.30 12.36 21.48
N GLN A 589 0.08 13.18 20.46
CA GLN A 589 1.13 13.95 19.78
C GLN A 589 1.90 14.85 20.76
N SER A 590 1.21 15.53 21.67
CA SER A 590 1.84 16.37 22.69
C SER A 590 2.73 15.57 23.65
N GLU A 591 2.28 14.38 24.06
CA GLU A 591 3.03 13.45 24.91
C GLU A 591 4.23 12.82 24.16
N ILE A 592 4.06 12.46 22.88
CA ILE A 592 5.14 12.03 21.96
C ILE A 592 6.22 13.10 21.84
N ILE A 593 5.86 14.34 21.52
CA ILE A 593 6.83 15.42 21.29
C ILE A 593 7.60 15.74 22.56
N ALA A 594 6.92 15.80 23.72
CA ALA A 594 7.59 15.99 25.00
C ALA A 594 8.61 14.88 25.28
N LYS A 595 8.25 13.62 25.02
CA LYS A 595 9.11 12.47 25.26
C LYS A 595 10.23 12.33 24.24
N ALA A 596 10.00 12.64 22.96
CA ALA A 596 11.01 12.64 21.91
C ALA A 596 12.15 13.62 22.24
N ASN A 597 11.80 14.84 22.67
CA ASN A 597 12.78 15.83 23.10
C ASN A 597 13.54 15.41 24.36
N GLU A 598 12.88 14.76 25.34
CA GLU A 598 13.54 14.18 26.51
C GLU A 598 14.58 13.10 26.12
N VAL A 599 14.19 12.20 25.22
CA VAL A 599 15.04 11.10 24.74
C VAL A 599 16.24 11.64 23.97
N VAL A 600 16.02 12.49 22.96
CA VAL A 600 17.11 13.08 22.14
C VAL A 600 18.10 13.84 23.02
N ALA A 601 17.64 14.65 23.98
CA ALA A 601 18.51 15.38 24.91
C ALA A 601 19.28 14.48 25.90
N SER A 602 18.93 13.20 26.02
CA SER A 602 19.63 12.22 26.87
C SER A 602 20.65 11.37 26.11
N ILE A 603 20.33 10.98 24.86
CA ILE A 603 21.17 10.08 24.06
C ILE A 603 22.12 10.85 23.13
N ILE A 604 21.66 11.94 22.50
CA ILE A 604 22.44 12.77 21.57
C ILE A 604 23.23 13.84 22.33
N LYS A 605 24.49 14.06 21.93
CA LYS A 605 25.44 14.95 22.63
C LYS A 605 26.20 15.82 21.65
N ASP A 606 26.53 17.04 22.07
CA ASP A 606 27.31 18.00 21.28
C ASP A 606 28.59 17.35 20.72
N GLY A 607 28.74 17.38 19.39
CA GLY A 607 29.90 16.85 18.68
C GLY A 607 29.84 15.36 18.33
N MET A 608 28.75 14.65 18.63
CA MET A 608 28.51 13.32 18.05
C MET A 608 28.42 13.39 16.53
N LYS A 609 29.06 12.43 15.85
CA LYS A 609 28.88 12.18 14.43
C LYS A 609 27.56 11.45 14.15
N ASP A 610 27.14 11.46 12.90
CA ASP A 610 25.86 10.87 12.49
C ASP A 610 25.82 9.34 12.63
N ASP A 611 26.95 8.63 12.54
CA ASP A 611 27.08 7.21 12.89
C ASP A 611 26.87 6.95 14.39
N GLU A 612 27.43 7.81 15.26
CA GLU A 612 27.27 7.75 16.72
C GLU A 612 25.82 8.06 17.13
N LYS A 613 25.18 9.04 16.46
CA LYS A 613 23.76 9.39 16.67
C LYS A 613 22.82 8.25 16.27
N ARG A 614 22.95 7.71 15.03
CA ARG A 614 22.11 6.59 14.54
C ARG A 614 22.20 5.38 15.46
N LYS A 615 23.41 5.08 15.94
CA LYS A 615 23.61 3.96 16.87
C LYS A 615 22.97 4.24 18.23
N ALA A 616 23.10 5.45 18.77
CA ALA A 616 22.46 5.82 20.03
C ALA A 616 20.92 5.72 19.99
N ILE A 617 20.30 5.99 18.84
CA ILE A 617 18.85 5.80 18.62
C ILE A 617 18.48 4.30 18.57
N TYR A 618 19.28 3.48 17.87
CA TYR A 618 19.10 2.03 17.83
C TYR A 618 19.23 1.40 19.23
N ASP A 619 20.30 1.75 19.94
CA ASP A 619 20.58 1.29 21.31
C ASP A 619 19.44 1.70 22.26
N TYR A 620 18.92 2.93 22.13
CA TYR A 620 17.77 3.39 22.91
C TYR A 620 16.53 2.50 22.71
N LEU A 621 16.19 2.18 21.46
CA LEU A 621 15.03 1.34 21.16
C LEU A 621 15.22 -0.10 21.66
N ASN A 622 16.41 -0.67 21.51
CA ASN A 622 16.77 -1.99 22.06
C ASN A 622 16.57 -2.06 23.59
N ASP A 623 16.96 -1.01 24.31
CA ASP A 623 17.00 -0.99 25.77
C ASP A 623 15.69 -0.50 26.43
N ASN A 624 14.80 0.18 25.70
CA ASN A 624 13.62 0.88 26.27
C ASN A 624 12.27 0.46 25.65
N ALA A 625 12.25 -0.38 24.61
CA ALA A 625 11.02 -0.82 23.95
C ALA A 625 10.89 -2.35 23.99
N LYS A 626 9.72 -2.87 24.39
CA LYS A 626 9.36 -4.29 24.28
C LYS A 626 8.46 -4.52 23.06
N TYR A 627 8.65 -5.63 22.35
CA TYR A 627 7.67 -6.08 21.37
C TYR A 627 6.29 -6.39 22.00
N ASP A 628 5.21 -6.16 21.26
CA ASP A 628 3.83 -6.50 21.67
C ASP A 628 3.33 -7.78 20.99
N ASP A 629 3.70 -8.92 21.57
CA ASP A 629 3.35 -10.25 21.08
C ASP A 629 1.82 -10.46 20.96
N ALA A 630 1.04 -9.80 21.82
CA ALA A 630 -0.42 -9.91 21.83
C ALA A 630 -1.09 -9.03 20.76
N ALA A 631 -0.51 -7.86 20.45
CA ALA A 631 -0.91 -7.07 19.28
C ALA A 631 -0.61 -7.81 17.96
N LEU A 632 0.52 -8.52 17.88
CA LEU A 632 0.84 -9.38 16.75
C LEU A 632 -0.15 -10.54 16.61
N GLU A 633 -0.40 -11.32 17.68
CA GLU A 633 -1.37 -12.42 17.64
C GLU A 633 -2.76 -11.93 17.19
N ASN A 634 -3.18 -10.75 17.66
CA ASN A 634 -4.45 -10.14 17.25
C ASN A 634 -4.46 -9.70 15.78
N ALA A 635 -3.35 -9.18 15.25
CA ALA A 635 -3.22 -8.86 13.83
C ALA A 635 -3.23 -10.14 12.96
N GLU A 636 -2.50 -11.19 13.35
CA GLU A 636 -2.50 -12.49 12.66
C GLU A 636 -3.91 -13.10 12.60
N GLN A 637 -4.66 -13.08 13.71
CA GLN A 637 -6.05 -13.54 13.77
C GLN A 637 -6.96 -12.77 12.79
N ASN A 638 -6.68 -11.49 12.54
CA ASN A 638 -7.39 -10.64 11.57
C ASN A 638 -6.76 -10.62 10.16
N ASN A 639 -5.70 -11.39 9.91
CA ASN A 639 -4.89 -11.38 8.67
C ASN A 639 -4.35 -9.97 8.33
N PHE A 640 -3.87 -9.24 9.33
CA PHE A 640 -3.22 -7.92 9.23
C PHE A 640 -4.08 -6.76 8.66
N LYS A 641 -5.42 -6.90 8.64
CA LYS A 641 -6.35 -5.89 8.10
C LYS A 641 -6.88 -4.86 9.12
N ASN A 642 -6.79 -5.19 10.40
CA ASN A 642 -7.25 -4.41 11.55
C ASN A 642 -6.77 -5.09 12.84
N VAL A 643 -6.90 -4.39 13.98
CA VAL A 643 -6.74 -4.93 15.32
C VAL A 643 -7.85 -4.42 16.24
N ASP A 644 -8.01 -5.07 17.40
CA ASP A 644 -8.89 -4.57 18.46
C ASP A 644 -8.36 -3.25 19.03
N ALA A 645 -9.26 -2.33 19.37
CA ALA A 645 -8.93 -0.96 19.80
C ALA A 645 -7.96 -0.86 21.00
N GLN A 646 -7.81 -1.93 21.79
CA GLN A 646 -6.82 -2.02 22.87
C GLN A 646 -5.36 -2.03 22.38
N PHE A 647 -5.12 -2.48 21.14
CA PHE A 647 -3.80 -2.60 20.52
C PHE A 647 -3.46 -1.44 19.58
N ASN A 648 -4.39 -0.52 19.28
CA ASN A 648 -4.19 0.60 18.35
C ASN A 648 -2.85 1.34 18.58
N ASP A 649 -2.52 1.63 19.84
CA ASP A 649 -1.29 2.35 20.19
C ASP A 649 -0.02 1.60 19.79
N SER A 650 -0.03 0.27 19.83
CA SER A 650 1.12 -0.60 19.56
C SER A 650 1.60 -0.51 18.11
N PHE A 651 0.75 -0.04 17.19
CA PHE A 651 1.06 0.22 15.78
C PHE A 651 1.49 1.67 15.50
N THR A 652 1.57 2.53 16.53
CA THR A 652 1.88 3.96 16.39
C THR A 652 3.09 4.38 17.22
N THR A 653 3.65 5.55 16.89
CA THR A 653 4.72 6.24 17.64
C THR A 653 4.44 6.35 19.14
N TYR A 654 3.17 6.39 19.57
CA TYR A 654 2.78 6.48 20.97
C TYR A 654 3.10 5.20 21.76
N GLY A 655 2.93 4.02 21.15
CA GLY A 655 3.16 2.72 21.79
C GLY A 655 4.57 2.60 22.35
N ILE A 656 5.58 2.71 21.49
CA ILE A 656 6.97 2.59 21.95
C ILE A 656 7.43 3.82 22.72
N LEU A 657 7.24 5.03 22.21
CA LEU A 657 7.89 6.19 22.82
C LEU A 657 7.27 6.56 24.18
N VAL A 658 5.96 6.36 24.36
CA VAL A 658 5.23 6.76 25.59
C VAL A 658 4.83 5.57 26.46
N LYS A 659 4.40 4.44 25.88
CA LYS A 659 4.05 3.22 26.66
C LYS A 659 5.22 2.22 26.82
N GLY A 660 6.29 2.32 26.03
CA GLY A 660 7.41 1.36 26.02
C GLY A 660 7.10 0.02 25.36
N VAL A 661 6.01 -0.11 24.60
CA VAL A 661 5.54 -1.37 24.03
C VAL A 661 4.86 -1.17 22.67
N GLY A 662 5.21 -1.99 21.67
CA GLY A 662 4.62 -1.92 20.34
C GLY A 662 5.20 -2.91 19.32
N VAL A 663 4.78 -2.80 18.06
CA VAL A 663 5.22 -3.65 16.93
C VAL A 663 6.03 -2.85 15.90
N CYS A 664 6.45 -3.46 14.79
CA CYS A 664 7.46 -2.90 13.87
C CYS A 664 7.12 -1.50 13.34
N ALA A 665 5.85 -1.21 13.04
CA ALA A 665 5.39 0.13 12.64
C ALA A 665 5.72 1.22 13.68
N SER A 666 5.62 0.90 14.96
CA SER A 666 6.01 1.80 16.06
C SER A 666 7.53 1.91 16.24
N TYR A 667 8.31 0.85 15.98
CA TYR A 667 9.78 0.93 15.99
C TYR A 667 10.27 1.85 14.85
N ALA A 668 9.73 1.66 13.64
CA ALA A 668 10.12 2.42 12.45
C ALA A 668 9.75 3.91 12.56
N SER A 669 8.56 4.23 13.05
CA SER A 669 8.09 5.62 13.22
C SER A 669 8.83 6.35 14.36
N VAL A 670 9.16 5.67 15.47
CA VAL A 670 9.98 6.28 16.53
C VAL A 670 11.43 6.47 16.07
N TYR A 671 12.02 5.52 15.34
CA TYR A 671 13.37 5.68 14.78
C TYR A 671 13.42 6.87 13.80
N LYS A 672 12.42 7.02 12.93
CA LYS A 672 12.24 8.18 12.04
C LYS A 672 12.17 9.50 12.84
N LEU A 673 11.27 9.58 13.82
CA LEU A 673 11.08 10.80 14.64
C LEU A 673 12.35 11.22 15.41
N LEU A 674 13.04 10.25 16.02
CA LEU A 674 14.29 10.51 16.74
C LEU A 674 15.44 10.87 15.77
N SER A 675 15.42 10.35 14.55
CA SER A 675 16.39 10.68 13.50
C SER A 675 16.19 12.11 12.96
N ASP A 676 14.94 12.48 12.65
CA ASP A 676 14.58 13.83 12.20
C ASP A 676 15.02 14.89 13.22
N LEU A 677 14.68 14.70 14.50
CA LEU A 677 15.11 15.55 15.62
C LEU A 677 16.64 15.60 15.82
N SER A 678 17.36 14.59 15.34
CA SER A 678 18.83 14.49 15.41
C SER A 678 19.54 15.07 14.18
N GLY A 679 18.78 15.55 13.19
CA GLY A 679 19.29 16.01 11.89
C GLY A 679 19.84 14.88 11.02
N LEU A 680 19.21 13.71 11.06
CA LEU A 680 19.61 12.51 10.31
C LEU A 680 18.61 12.22 9.18
N GLU A 681 19.09 12.17 7.94
CA GLU A 681 18.27 11.74 6.80
C GLU A 681 17.90 10.25 6.91
N SER A 682 16.61 9.98 7.12
CA SER A 682 16.03 8.64 7.23
C SER A 682 14.60 8.63 6.67
N ILE A 683 14.14 7.47 6.22
CA ILE A 683 12.75 7.21 5.81
C ILE A 683 12.20 5.98 6.54
N VAL A 684 10.88 5.87 6.63
CA VAL A 684 10.19 4.61 6.91
C VAL A 684 10.08 3.83 5.60
N VAL A 685 10.22 2.50 5.67
CA VAL A 685 10.05 1.57 4.55
C VAL A 685 9.08 0.49 5.00
N THR A 686 8.11 0.15 4.15
CA THR A 686 7.15 -0.94 4.34
C THR A 686 7.45 -2.09 3.39
N GLY A 687 6.90 -3.27 3.71
CA GLY A 687 6.95 -4.44 2.83
C GLY A 687 6.68 -5.71 3.60
N ALA A 688 7.37 -6.79 3.23
CA ALA A 688 7.27 -8.07 3.92
C ALA A 688 8.64 -8.52 4.46
N SER A 689 8.67 -8.99 5.70
CA SER A 689 9.79 -9.76 6.25
C SER A 689 9.37 -11.22 6.44
N SER A 690 10.09 -12.14 5.80
CA SER A 690 9.77 -13.59 5.74
C SER A 690 8.36 -13.96 5.22
N GLY A 691 7.66 -13.02 4.59
CA GLY A 691 6.27 -13.17 4.12
C GLY A 691 5.20 -12.74 5.14
N VAL A 692 5.57 -11.93 6.13
CA VAL A 692 4.67 -11.23 7.06
C VAL A 692 4.82 -9.72 6.86
N PRO A 693 3.73 -8.92 6.83
CA PRO A 693 3.81 -7.46 6.70
C PRO A 693 4.70 -6.83 7.77
N HIS A 694 5.62 -5.96 7.33
CA HIS A 694 6.69 -5.41 8.16
C HIS A 694 6.98 -3.94 7.83
N ALA A 695 7.57 -3.23 8.78
CA ALA A 695 8.00 -1.84 8.63
C ALA A 695 9.33 -1.61 9.35
N TRP A 696 10.25 -0.94 8.68
CA TRP A 696 11.60 -0.64 9.16
C TRP A 696 12.06 0.72 8.59
N ASN A 697 13.36 1.01 8.59
CA ASN A 697 13.89 2.26 8.06
C ASN A 697 14.96 2.05 6.99
N LYS A 698 15.10 3.03 6.11
CA LYS A 698 16.37 3.29 5.41
C LYS A 698 17.00 4.58 5.92
N VAL A 699 18.32 4.59 6.05
CA VAL A 699 19.14 5.73 6.49
C VAL A 699 20.16 6.08 5.43
N LYS A 700 20.38 7.37 5.22
CA LYS A 700 21.34 7.84 4.23
C LYS A 700 22.76 7.88 4.80
N ILE A 701 23.72 7.30 4.09
CA ILE A 701 25.15 7.36 4.45
C ILE A 701 25.94 7.75 3.20
N GLY A 702 26.41 9.00 3.18
CA GLY A 702 27.01 9.58 1.98
C GLY A 702 25.94 9.84 0.91
N ASN A 703 26.00 9.09 -0.18
CA ASN A 703 25.08 9.20 -1.33
C ASN A 703 24.17 7.96 -1.50
N GLU A 704 24.30 6.95 -0.64
CA GLU A 704 23.54 5.70 -0.69
C GLU A 704 22.62 5.58 0.53
N TRP A 705 21.60 4.71 0.42
CA TRP A 705 20.63 4.46 1.47
C TRP A 705 20.69 3.01 1.94
N PHE A 706 20.83 2.81 3.24
CA PHE A 706 21.05 1.51 3.86
C PHE A 706 19.92 1.17 4.81
N HIS A 707 19.58 -0.12 4.92
CA HIS A 707 18.53 -0.59 5.82
C HIS A 707 18.94 -0.39 7.29
N VAL A 708 17.94 -0.26 8.16
CA VAL A 708 18.05 -0.39 9.62
C VAL A 708 16.72 -0.97 10.12
N ASP A 709 16.76 -2.14 10.76
CA ASP A 709 15.61 -2.71 11.45
C ASP A 709 15.84 -2.69 12.98
N ALA A 710 15.23 -1.70 13.63
CA ALA A 710 15.26 -1.55 15.09
C ALA A 710 14.29 -2.49 15.82
N THR A 711 13.42 -3.21 15.10
CA THR A 711 12.44 -4.15 15.66
C THR A 711 13.08 -5.49 15.95
N ASN A 712 13.75 -6.09 14.97
CA ASN A 712 14.38 -7.42 15.07
C ASN A 712 15.74 -7.38 15.81
N ASN A 713 15.80 -6.60 16.89
CA ASN A 713 16.98 -6.31 17.71
C ASN A 713 17.34 -7.45 18.71
N LEU A 714 18.33 -7.19 19.58
CA LEU A 714 18.86 -8.18 20.54
C LEU A 714 17.81 -8.63 21.58
N THR A 715 16.92 -7.74 22.02
CA THR A 715 15.93 -8.02 23.06
C THR A 715 14.67 -8.70 22.53
N ASN A 716 14.36 -8.53 21.24
CA ASN A 716 13.21 -9.13 20.56
C ASN A 716 13.57 -10.42 19.79
N SER A 717 14.45 -10.34 18.78
CA SER A 717 14.81 -11.48 17.91
C SER A 717 15.96 -12.32 18.47
N GLY A 718 16.72 -11.76 19.42
CA GLY A 718 17.99 -12.30 19.87
C GLY A 718 19.18 -11.87 19.02
N ILE A 719 19.03 -11.09 17.94
CA ILE A 719 20.14 -10.68 17.07
C ILE A 719 20.44 -9.18 17.23
N PRO A 720 21.65 -8.80 17.69
CA PRO A 720 22.01 -7.39 17.81
C PRO A 720 22.27 -6.79 16.42
N TYR A 721 21.78 -5.58 16.18
CA TYR A 721 22.05 -4.82 14.94
C TYR A 721 21.61 -5.56 13.65
N PHE A 722 20.49 -6.28 13.70
CA PHE A 722 19.89 -6.91 12.52
C PHE A 722 19.65 -5.87 11.42
N LEU A 723 20.15 -6.18 10.21
CA LEU A 723 20.17 -5.27 9.05
C LEU A 723 20.75 -3.86 9.29
N TYR A 724 21.51 -3.61 10.36
CA TYR A 724 21.98 -2.25 10.67
C TYR A 724 23.04 -1.75 9.67
N ASN A 725 22.66 -0.74 8.89
CA ASN A 725 23.36 -0.23 7.71
C ASN A 725 23.57 -1.28 6.60
N ALA A 726 22.68 -2.26 6.48
CA ALA A 726 22.77 -3.29 5.44
C ALA A 726 22.44 -2.74 4.04
N ASN A 727 23.08 -3.30 3.01
CA ASN A 727 22.77 -3.01 1.60
C ASN A 727 21.50 -3.77 1.14
N ASP A 728 21.00 -3.47 -0.07
CA ASP A 728 19.77 -4.08 -0.58
C ASP A 728 19.87 -5.61 -0.75
N GLU A 729 20.99 -6.11 -1.30
CA GLU A 729 21.26 -7.56 -1.43
C GLU A 729 21.22 -8.29 -0.08
N THR A 730 21.75 -7.67 0.98
CA THR A 730 21.69 -8.23 2.33
C THR A 730 20.25 -8.28 2.83
N ALA A 731 19.45 -7.22 2.66
CA ALA A 731 18.04 -7.22 3.09
C ALA A 731 17.21 -8.29 2.34
N GLU A 732 17.40 -8.42 1.02
CA GLU A 732 16.78 -9.49 0.22
C GLU A 732 17.19 -10.88 0.70
N SER A 733 18.47 -11.10 1.03
CA SER A 733 18.95 -12.38 1.57
C SER A 733 18.32 -12.76 2.92
N GLN A 734 17.88 -11.77 3.71
CA GLN A 734 17.13 -11.98 4.95
C GLN A 734 15.59 -12.02 4.73
N LYS A 735 15.14 -12.13 3.47
CA LYS A 735 13.73 -12.06 3.05
C LYS A 735 13.00 -10.80 3.52
N THR A 736 13.70 -9.68 3.66
CA THR A 736 13.12 -8.37 4.01
C THR A 736 12.99 -7.56 2.71
N ILE A 737 11.82 -7.69 2.08
CA ILE A 737 11.53 -7.18 0.74
C ILE A 737 10.63 -5.96 0.88
N ALA A 738 11.08 -4.81 0.37
CA ALA A 738 10.28 -3.59 0.33
C ALA A 738 9.08 -3.74 -0.62
N ASP A 739 7.95 -3.14 -0.25
CA ASP A 739 6.85 -2.88 -1.19
C ASP A 739 7.13 -1.60 -1.99
N LYS A 740 6.09 -0.89 -2.40
CA LYS A 740 6.19 0.43 -3.03
C LYS A 740 5.47 1.55 -2.28
N ASP A 741 4.62 1.21 -1.34
CA ASP A 741 3.60 2.09 -0.76
C ASP A 741 4.18 3.10 0.25
N TYR A 742 5.45 2.96 0.64
CA TYR A 742 6.17 3.92 1.48
C TYR A 742 6.63 5.21 0.74
N TRP A 743 6.62 5.24 -0.60
CA TRP A 743 7.09 6.37 -1.40
C TRP A 743 6.42 6.43 -2.79
N LEU A 744 6.74 7.46 -3.59
CA LEU A 744 6.26 7.59 -4.98
C LEU A 744 6.94 6.57 -5.92
N ASP A 745 6.17 5.88 -6.76
CA ASP A 745 6.65 4.78 -7.64
C ASP A 745 7.84 5.18 -8.54
N ALA A 746 7.88 6.45 -8.97
CA ALA A 746 8.92 7.00 -9.83
C ALA A 746 10.24 7.37 -9.12
N GLU A 747 10.24 7.42 -7.79
CA GLU A 747 11.36 7.90 -6.96
C GLU A 747 11.99 6.80 -6.09
N LEU A 748 11.39 5.60 -6.01
CA LEU A 748 11.92 4.46 -5.24
C LEU A 748 13.41 4.16 -5.51
N ALA A 749 13.85 4.31 -6.76
CA ALA A 749 15.24 4.09 -7.17
C ALA A 749 16.26 5.13 -6.60
N LEU A 750 15.80 6.18 -5.93
CA LEU A 750 16.66 7.11 -5.18
C LEU A 750 17.13 6.52 -3.84
N PHE A 751 16.50 5.44 -3.37
CA PHE A 751 16.73 4.83 -2.05
C PHE A 751 17.54 3.54 -2.11
N ASN A 752 18.30 3.31 -3.18
CA ASN A 752 19.17 2.14 -3.30
C ASN A 752 20.45 2.27 -2.44
N GLY A 753 21.00 1.13 -2.03
CA GLY A 753 22.32 1.00 -1.41
C GLY A 753 23.01 -0.26 -1.88
N GLU A 754 24.17 -0.11 -2.52
CA GLU A 754 24.95 -1.22 -3.09
C GLU A 754 26.08 -1.65 -2.13
N SER A 755 26.69 -0.72 -1.39
CA SER A 755 27.90 -0.98 -0.61
C SER A 755 27.66 -1.67 0.74
N ASP A 756 28.22 -2.87 0.89
CA ASP A 756 28.34 -3.63 2.15
C ASP A 756 29.24 -2.94 3.21
N ALA A 757 30.07 -1.98 2.82
CA ALA A 757 31.13 -1.41 3.67
C ALA A 757 30.63 -0.65 4.93
N ASN A 758 29.33 -0.36 5.03
CA ASN A 758 28.71 0.26 6.20
C ASN A 758 28.07 -0.75 7.17
N ASP A 759 27.84 -2.00 6.73
CA ASP A 759 27.10 -3.02 7.46
C ASP A 759 27.79 -3.47 8.75
N TYR A 760 27.00 -3.64 9.82
CA TYR A 760 27.53 -3.97 11.15
C TYR A 760 28.31 -5.29 11.18
N TYR A 761 27.84 -6.33 10.50
CA TYR A 761 28.45 -7.66 10.54
C TYR A 761 29.70 -7.76 9.67
N VAL A 762 29.78 -6.99 8.59
CA VAL A 762 31.01 -6.80 7.80
C VAL A 762 32.04 -6.00 8.61
N GLN A 763 31.66 -4.84 9.18
CA GLN A 763 32.59 -3.95 9.89
C GLN A 763 33.19 -4.56 11.17
N ASN A 764 32.46 -5.41 11.88
CA ASN A 764 32.91 -6.01 13.13
C ASN A 764 33.54 -7.41 12.96
N ASP A 765 33.75 -7.87 11.73
CA ASP A 765 34.22 -9.24 11.42
C ASP A 765 33.32 -10.31 12.08
N LEU A 766 32.00 -10.22 11.86
CA LEU A 766 30.98 -11.18 12.33
C LEU A 766 30.28 -11.93 11.20
N GLU A 767 30.57 -11.59 9.94
CA GLU A 767 30.18 -12.40 8.79
C GLU A 767 31.14 -13.58 8.57
N VAL A 768 30.66 -14.63 7.91
CA VAL A 768 31.41 -15.82 7.47
C VAL A 768 30.94 -16.29 6.09
N ALA A 769 31.89 -16.68 5.24
CA ALA A 769 31.63 -17.13 3.87
C ALA A 769 31.48 -18.66 3.74
N SER A 770 31.69 -19.44 4.81
CA SER A 770 31.57 -20.90 4.78
C SER A 770 31.36 -21.56 6.14
N ILE A 771 30.84 -22.78 6.14
CA ILE A 771 30.72 -23.66 7.33
C ILE A 771 32.07 -23.88 8.05
N SER A 772 33.17 -24.01 7.30
CA SER A 772 34.52 -24.20 7.88
C SER A 772 35.02 -22.94 8.59
N GLU A 773 34.61 -21.77 8.13
CA GLU A 773 34.93 -20.49 8.74
C GLU A 773 34.06 -20.24 9.98
N TYR A 774 32.74 -20.47 9.86
CA TYR A 774 31.80 -20.47 10.99
C TYR A 774 32.33 -21.33 12.15
N LYS A 775 32.72 -22.59 11.88
CA LYS A 775 33.29 -23.47 12.90
C LYS A 775 34.50 -22.84 13.58
N THR A 776 35.46 -22.36 12.79
CA THR A 776 36.73 -21.81 13.30
C THR A 776 36.50 -20.58 14.16
N LYS A 777 35.52 -19.74 13.79
CA LYS A 777 35.17 -18.49 14.44
C LYS A 777 34.34 -18.73 15.70
N ALA A 778 33.36 -19.62 15.66
CA ALA A 778 32.63 -20.05 16.85
C ALA A 778 33.55 -20.76 17.86
N GLU A 779 34.45 -21.63 17.40
CA GLU A 779 35.46 -22.27 18.25
C GLU A 779 36.42 -21.23 18.89
N SER A 780 36.68 -20.09 18.23
CA SER A 780 37.44 -18.96 18.79
C SER A 780 36.66 -18.26 19.90
N GLU A 781 35.43 -17.80 19.64
CA GLU A 781 34.68 -16.99 20.62
C GLU A 781 34.26 -17.80 21.85
N LEU A 782 33.89 -19.07 21.68
CA LEU A 782 33.66 -19.99 22.79
C LEU A 782 34.91 -20.18 23.67
N LYS A 783 36.12 -20.09 23.11
CA LYS A 783 37.40 -20.15 23.85
C LYS A 783 37.80 -18.82 24.49
N ASN A 784 37.32 -17.70 23.95
CA ASN A 784 37.42 -16.38 24.57
C ASN A 784 36.52 -16.27 25.81
N GLY A 785 35.48 -17.11 25.90
CA GLY A 785 34.54 -17.19 27.02
C GLY A 785 33.16 -16.63 26.70
N GLU A 786 32.84 -16.42 25.42
CA GLU A 786 31.52 -15.94 25.01
C GLU A 786 30.46 -17.03 25.17
N ASN A 787 29.46 -16.76 26.01
CA ASN A 787 28.32 -17.65 26.23
C ASN A 787 27.23 -17.52 25.14
N ARG A 788 27.50 -16.75 24.08
CA ARG A 788 26.56 -16.49 22.98
C ARG A 788 27.32 -16.03 21.74
N VAL A 789 27.46 -16.90 20.75
CA VAL A 789 28.12 -16.58 19.48
C VAL A 789 27.05 -16.29 18.42
N ILE A 790 27.13 -15.14 17.75
CA ILE A 790 26.21 -14.75 16.69
C ILE A 790 27.02 -14.39 15.45
N LEU A 791 26.81 -15.11 14.35
CA LEU A 791 27.52 -14.93 13.08
C LEU A 791 26.52 -14.90 11.92
N ARG A 792 26.76 -14.07 10.90
CA ARG A 792 25.97 -14.05 9.65
C ARG A 792 26.67 -14.85 8.57
N PHE A 793 25.95 -15.66 7.80
CA PHE A 793 26.47 -16.25 6.58
C PHE A 793 26.26 -15.33 5.37
N ALA A 794 27.31 -15.11 4.58
CA ALA A 794 27.29 -14.36 3.32
C ALA A 794 26.58 -15.09 2.15
N SER A 795 26.07 -16.29 2.38
CA SER A 795 25.35 -17.12 1.41
C SER A 795 24.51 -18.18 2.15
N PRO A 796 23.43 -18.71 1.55
CA PRO A 796 22.68 -19.83 2.14
C PRO A 796 23.58 -21.05 2.41
N VAL A 797 23.45 -21.63 3.61
CA VAL A 797 24.17 -22.84 4.02
C VAL A 797 23.23 -23.97 4.38
N ASP A 798 23.72 -25.20 4.28
CA ASP A 798 22.99 -26.39 4.69
C ASP A 798 22.82 -26.44 6.22
N SER A 799 21.63 -26.84 6.68
CA SER A 799 21.28 -26.87 8.11
C SER A 799 22.05 -27.93 8.89
N ASP A 800 22.40 -29.03 8.24
CA ASP A 800 22.93 -30.22 8.88
C ASP A 800 24.46 -30.14 8.92
N GLU A 801 25.07 -29.52 7.89
CA GLU A 801 26.45 -29.04 7.96
C GLU A 801 26.65 -27.98 9.05
N LEU A 802 25.72 -27.03 9.20
CA LEU A 802 25.74 -26.01 10.26
C LEU A 802 25.60 -26.63 11.66
N MET A 803 24.63 -27.51 11.89
CA MET A 803 24.46 -28.25 13.14
C MET A 803 25.72 -29.06 13.48
N THR A 804 26.32 -29.73 12.48
CA THR A 804 27.56 -30.50 12.66
C THR A 804 28.72 -29.58 13.07
N ALA A 805 28.92 -28.47 12.37
CA ALA A 805 29.99 -27.51 12.64
C ALA A 805 29.86 -26.84 14.02
N ALA A 806 28.63 -26.50 14.44
CA ALA A 806 28.37 -25.98 15.77
C ALA A 806 28.68 -27.02 16.86
N GLY A 807 28.27 -28.28 16.66
CA GLY A 807 28.61 -29.39 17.57
C GLY A 807 30.13 -29.62 17.66
N GLU A 808 30.84 -29.60 16.53
CA GLU A 808 32.30 -29.72 16.54
C GLU A 808 33.00 -28.53 17.22
N ALA A 809 32.48 -27.31 17.09
CA ALA A 809 33.00 -26.13 17.78
C ALA A 809 32.80 -26.19 19.30
N LEU A 810 31.61 -26.61 19.77
CA LEU A 810 31.32 -26.84 21.18
C LEU A 810 32.23 -27.93 21.77
N ALA A 811 32.34 -29.07 21.10
CA ALA A 811 33.15 -30.21 21.55
C ALA A 811 34.67 -29.89 21.58
N ALA A 812 35.13 -28.92 20.78
CA ALA A 812 36.50 -28.41 20.81
C ALA A 812 36.78 -27.46 22.01
N VAL A 813 35.77 -27.15 22.83
CA VAL A 813 35.87 -26.39 24.09
C VAL A 813 35.55 -27.29 25.28
N ASP A 814 34.34 -27.86 25.34
CA ASP A 814 33.95 -28.90 26.30
C ASP A 814 32.79 -29.75 25.72
N GLU A 815 33.02 -31.05 25.60
CA GLU A 815 32.05 -32.05 25.13
C GLU A 815 30.76 -32.08 25.98
N ALA A 816 30.82 -31.61 27.24
CA ALA A 816 29.64 -31.48 28.08
C ALA A 816 28.60 -30.48 27.53
N LEU A 817 29.03 -29.43 26.82
CA LEU A 817 28.16 -28.36 26.30
C LEU A 817 27.17 -28.88 25.24
N LEU A 818 27.46 -30.00 24.58
CA LEU A 818 26.56 -30.66 23.64
C LEU A 818 25.20 -31.08 24.26
N ASN A 819 25.12 -31.13 25.59
CA ASN A 819 23.92 -31.53 26.34
C ASN A 819 23.09 -30.32 26.82
N THR A 820 23.62 -29.10 26.70
CA THR A 820 22.99 -27.86 27.18
C THR A 820 22.83 -26.80 26.10
N ALA A 821 23.60 -26.89 25.01
CA ALA A 821 23.63 -25.87 23.98
C ALA A 821 22.38 -25.82 23.11
N GLN A 822 22.04 -24.61 22.64
CA GLN A 822 21.05 -24.36 21.60
C GLN A 822 21.69 -23.70 20.38
N LEU A 823 21.21 -24.05 19.20
CA LEU A 823 21.54 -23.40 17.93
C LEU A 823 20.24 -22.93 17.27
N ALA A 824 20.06 -21.63 17.15
CA ALA A 824 18.93 -21.00 16.46
C ALA A 824 19.40 -20.29 15.18
N THR A 825 18.47 -20.07 14.24
CA THR A 825 18.75 -19.33 12.98
C THR A 825 17.59 -18.44 12.58
N LEU A 826 17.90 -17.21 12.15
CA LEU A 826 16.97 -16.26 11.55
C LEU A 826 17.62 -15.72 10.26
N GLY A 827 16.95 -15.87 9.11
CA GLY A 827 17.58 -15.58 7.82
C GLY A 827 18.88 -16.36 7.64
N SER A 828 19.99 -15.67 7.39
CA SER A 828 21.35 -16.24 7.37
C SER A 828 22.17 -16.03 8.66
N TYR A 829 21.56 -15.49 9.72
CA TYR A 829 22.18 -15.40 11.05
C TYR A 829 22.07 -16.73 11.81
N ALA A 830 23.15 -17.15 12.46
CA ALA A 830 23.23 -18.31 13.33
C ALA A 830 23.60 -17.88 14.77
N ILE A 831 22.83 -18.35 15.75
CA ILE A 831 22.93 -18.01 17.18
C ILE A 831 23.26 -19.28 17.95
N LEU A 832 24.48 -19.38 18.51
CA LEU A 832 24.96 -20.52 19.27
C LEU A 832 25.11 -20.15 20.76
N GLU A 833 24.29 -20.76 21.61
CA GLU A 833 24.22 -20.51 23.05
C GLU A 833 24.60 -21.79 23.82
N PRO A 834 25.78 -21.90 24.45
CA PRO A 834 26.21 -23.15 25.10
C PRO A 834 25.44 -23.51 26.37
N ASN A 835 24.81 -22.52 27.03
CA ASN A 835 24.10 -22.71 28.29
C ASN A 835 23.00 -21.65 28.50
N PRO A 836 21.81 -21.80 27.89
CA PRO A 836 20.76 -20.78 27.84
C PRO A 836 20.06 -20.52 29.19
N ASP A 837 20.20 -21.43 30.16
CA ASP A 837 19.65 -21.29 31.52
C ASP A 837 20.47 -20.34 32.42
N GLN A 838 21.62 -19.82 31.96
CA GLN A 838 22.44 -18.84 32.67
C GLN A 838 22.14 -17.39 32.22
N LYS A 839 20.90 -16.94 32.50
CA LYS A 839 20.49 -15.52 32.40
C LYS A 839 20.70 -14.76 33.72
#